data_AF-K1YFT9-F1
#
_entry.id   AF-K1YFT9-F1
#
_cell.length_a   1.000
_cell.length_b   1.000
_cell.length_c   1.000
_cell.angle_alpha   90.00
_cell.angle_beta   90.00
_cell.angle_gamma   90.00
#
_symmetry.space_group_name_H-M   'P 1'
#
loop_
_entity.id
_entity.type
_entity.pdbx_description
1 polymer ?
#
loop_
_entity_poly.entity_id
_entity_poly.type
_entity_poly.pdbx_seq_one_letter_code
_entity_poly.pdbx_strand_id
1 'polypeptide(L)'
;MTERIVTPMESNLSVEKLLFSDPRLEFSASLRFLWGLVTYSFYSIFTIGTILAVISDIEWLRWFGILCTFVLIDRALHINTPLHMITSLKPEGVAGVNITEFLLPKTFRSIIRALDKTGIAGGNFYLHLMKTLIRDAGIRGALYRLEISPEEFEHKIDEEIEKFKSNSPYAHGELLSRIHMLVKTAFLDAYANGDKYIAPNDIFAALRTVDDAAVRRVFYLFSLDANDLQKALIFSRYRQKFSWMKLIPETIGGFAHKGPRHRVMNRAWTARPTPTLDMYSDDLTDLAREQRVGFLVGHQQEYGTIVNILSRGAKQNVMLIGEPGSGKEAIISHLAHNIVKDKVPDALFDKRLVSLSIGELVSGAGPEEISTRVRVVTNELIGAKNIILYIPDIHNLFKTAGEGFMNVATLMLPAIAGDAFQVIGSTYPREMKTEIETHSDFLSVFETVRVEEISEDDAIRLLTYAVVILEKQYNIVVSFEAIKASVSIAHKYFKQKLLPSSAEDLLKEALADATQRGEKMLTDELVIAVAERKVNIPIHKTTKEEADKLLNLEDIIHTNMVDQEQAVSAVARALRQYRSGLARSSGPIATFLFVGPTGVGKTELAKILATTQFGSEQMLLRFDMSEYQDKQSIFRFIGTPDGKMSGTLTESVIQKPYSLILLDEFEKAHPDVLNLFLQVLDDGRITDNVGRVVDFHNTIVIATSNANSEFIKDAIESGRSIEDIKDEFKKKLTAHFRPELLNRFSDVILFKNLSVDDTIAIARMQIKKLTKTLGEDQGINLVIDDAVVQHLARIGHDPVFGARPLRTVINDRIKSQLAEMILRREITQGSHLQLSMEGDDVRFVIKEEE
;
A
#
# COMPACT_ATOMS: atom_id res chain seq x y z
N MET A 1 -8.87 34.58 17.22
CA MET A 1 -7.46 34.23 16.96
C MET A 1 -7.47 32.90 16.22
N THR A 2 -7.38 32.99 14.89
CA THR A 2 -7.79 31.99 13.91
C THR A 2 -6.56 31.34 13.27
N GLU A 3 -6.22 30.12 13.68
CA GLU A 3 -5.15 29.34 13.03
C GLU A 3 -5.70 28.60 11.81
N ARG A 4 -5.38 29.13 10.62
CA ARG A 4 -5.55 28.47 9.33
C ARG A 4 -4.59 27.29 9.22
N ILE A 5 -5.09 26.06 9.29
CA ILE A 5 -4.41 24.89 8.70
C ILE A 5 -4.68 24.96 7.19
N VAL A 6 -3.71 25.41 6.41
CA VAL A 6 -3.85 25.77 4.99
C VAL A 6 -3.82 24.50 4.14
N THR A 7 -4.87 24.25 3.36
CA THR A 7 -4.82 23.42 2.15
C THR A 7 -3.80 24.04 1.19
N PRO A 8 -3.06 23.27 0.36
CA PRO A 8 -2.09 23.86 -0.57
C PRO A 8 -2.83 24.84 -1.48
N MET A 9 -2.71 26.14 -1.20
CA MET A 9 -3.26 27.19 -2.03
C MET A 9 -2.45 27.20 -3.31
N GLU A 10 -3.11 27.06 -4.47
CA GLU A 10 -2.51 27.35 -5.77
C GLU A 10 -1.89 28.76 -5.72
N SER A 11 -0.56 28.80 -5.65
CA SER A 11 0.17 30.01 -5.30
C SER A 11 0.38 30.87 -6.55
N ASN A 12 -0.50 31.84 -6.77
CA ASN A 12 -0.25 32.99 -7.67
C ASN A 12 0.73 34.01 -7.04
N LEU A 13 1.66 33.57 -6.17
CA LEU A 13 2.71 34.43 -5.61
C LEU A 13 3.91 34.48 -6.58
N SER A 14 4.26 35.67 -7.06
CA SER A 14 5.46 35.90 -7.87
C SER A 14 6.68 36.14 -6.97
N VAL A 15 7.73 35.32 -7.15
CA VAL A 15 9.03 35.39 -6.45
C VAL A 15 9.65 36.79 -6.50
N GLU A 16 9.41 37.52 -7.59
CA GLU A 16 9.96 38.86 -7.84
C GLU A 16 9.49 39.91 -6.84
N LYS A 17 8.30 39.74 -6.26
CA LYS A 17 7.67 40.74 -5.38
C LYS A 17 8.06 40.66 -3.91
N LEU A 18 8.83 39.64 -3.52
CA LEU A 18 9.32 39.44 -2.15
C LEU A 18 10.65 40.17 -1.94
N LEU A 19 10.85 40.75 -0.75
CA LEU A 19 12.11 41.39 -0.36
C LEU A 19 12.78 40.58 0.75
N PHE A 20 14.10 40.47 0.74
CA PHE A 20 14.89 39.96 1.87
C PHE A 20 15.92 41.03 2.22
N SER A 21 15.55 41.94 3.13
CA SER A 21 16.39 43.08 3.49
C SER A 21 16.67 43.11 4.99
N ASP A 22 17.96 43.09 5.34
CA ASP A 22 18.49 43.32 6.68
C ASP A 22 19.90 43.94 6.55
N PRO A 23 20.18 45.07 7.22
CA PRO A 23 21.48 45.74 7.13
C PRO A 23 22.67 44.83 7.45
N ARG A 24 22.48 43.82 8.30
CA ARG A 24 23.55 42.88 8.70
C ARG A 24 24.00 41.97 7.56
N LEU A 25 23.20 41.82 6.50
CA LEU A 25 23.60 41.04 5.33
C LEU A 25 24.72 41.74 4.53
N GLU A 26 24.68 43.07 4.47
CA GLU A 26 25.65 43.91 3.75
C GLU A 26 26.91 44.21 4.57
N PHE A 27 26.86 44.01 5.88
CA PHE A 27 27.99 44.24 6.77
C PHE A 27 29.13 43.23 6.51
N SER A 28 30.37 43.72 6.58
CA SER A 28 31.55 42.85 6.65
C SER A 28 31.52 42.00 7.92
N ALA A 29 32.28 40.89 7.93
CA ALA A 29 32.36 40.02 9.10
C ALA A 29 32.84 40.78 10.36
N SER A 30 33.77 41.73 10.21
CA SER A 30 34.26 42.57 11.31
C SER A 30 33.18 43.53 11.82
N LEU A 31 32.40 44.13 10.94
CA LEU A 31 31.31 45.03 11.32
C LEU A 31 30.16 44.27 11.99
N ARG A 32 29.84 43.05 11.53
CA ARG A 32 28.87 42.17 12.20
C ARG A 32 29.33 41.75 13.60
N PHE A 33 30.61 41.41 13.74
CA PHE A 33 31.20 41.09 15.04
C PHE A 33 31.10 42.28 15.99
N LEU A 34 31.47 43.48 15.54
CA LEU A 34 31.39 44.70 16.34
C LEU A 34 29.93 45.05 16.70
N TRP A 35 28.99 44.91 15.76
CA TRP A 35 27.57 45.07 16.03
C TRP A 35 27.09 44.11 17.14
N GLY A 36 27.46 42.83 17.04
CA GLY A 36 27.17 41.82 18.06
C GLY A 36 27.77 42.18 19.41
N LEU A 37 29.04 42.57 19.46
CA LEU A 37 29.72 43.01 20.67
C LEU A 37 28.98 44.18 21.35
N VAL A 38 28.63 45.21 20.59
CA VAL A 38 27.89 46.38 21.10
C VAL A 38 26.52 45.96 21.64
N THR A 39 25.77 45.12 20.94
CA THR A 39 24.47 44.66 21.42
C THR A 39 24.59 43.81 22.68
N TYR A 40 25.54 42.86 22.73
CA TYR A 40 25.75 42.03 23.92
C TYR A 40 26.21 42.87 25.11
N SER A 41 27.17 43.78 24.93
CA SER A 41 27.61 44.70 25.98
C SER A 41 26.47 45.57 26.48
N PHE A 42 25.63 46.12 25.60
CA PHE A 42 24.45 46.88 26.00
C PHE A 42 23.51 46.05 26.88
N TYR A 43 23.16 44.83 26.46
CA TYR A 43 22.27 43.96 27.24
C TYR A 43 22.90 43.49 28.55
N SER A 44 24.22 43.21 28.58
CA SER A 44 24.92 42.90 29.82
C SER A 44 24.89 44.06 30.80
N ILE A 45 25.19 45.27 30.34
CA ILE A 45 25.13 46.49 31.15
C ILE A 45 23.70 46.75 31.63
N PHE A 46 22.72 46.62 30.74
CA PHE A 46 21.31 46.79 31.07
C PHE A 46 20.84 45.76 32.11
N THR A 47 21.29 44.51 32.01
CA THR A 47 20.96 43.45 32.98
C THR A 47 21.59 43.71 34.34
N ILE A 48 22.87 44.08 34.38
CA ILE A 48 23.58 44.45 35.62
C ILE A 48 22.93 45.67 36.26
N GLY A 49 22.63 46.70 35.47
CA GLY A 49 21.93 47.91 35.93
C GLY A 49 20.54 47.60 36.47
N THR A 50 19.80 46.68 35.83
CA THR A 50 18.50 46.21 36.31
C THR A 50 18.63 45.51 37.67
N ILE A 51 19.60 44.61 37.83
CA ILE A 51 19.86 43.92 39.10
C ILE A 51 20.22 44.90 40.22
N LEU A 52 21.12 45.85 39.94
CA LEU A 52 21.50 46.89 40.90
C LEU A 52 20.31 47.79 41.27
N ALA A 53 19.46 48.12 40.29
CA ALA A 53 18.27 48.93 40.53
C ALA A 53 17.26 48.20 41.43
N VAL A 54 17.04 46.89 41.21
CA VAL A 54 16.15 46.06 42.04
C VAL A 54 16.66 45.92 43.49
N ILE A 55 17.97 45.85 43.70
CA ILE A 55 18.57 45.69 45.04
C ILE A 55 18.71 47.03 45.78
N SER A 56 18.55 48.16 45.09
CA SER A 56 18.71 49.49 45.68
C SER A 56 17.71 49.80 46.80
N ASP A 57 18.19 50.45 47.86
CA ASP A 57 17.38 50.98 48.95
C ASP A 57 16.51 52.18 48.55
N ILE A 58 16.73 52.72 47.34
CA ILE A 58 15.97 53.85 46.80
C ILE A 58 14.67 53.35 46.16
N GLU A 59 13.52 53.72 46.73
CA GLU A 59 12.21 53.15 46.39
C GLU A 59 11.83 53.29 44.91
N TRP A 60 11.99 54.48 44.30
CA TRP A 60 11.68 54.67 42.88
C TRP A 60 12.61 53.88 41.96
N LEU A 61 13.88 53.71 42.36
CA LEU A 61 14.89 52.97 41.60
C LEU A 61 14.59 51.47 41.63
N ARG A 62 14.11 50.97 42.77
CA ARG A 62 13.64 49.59 42.95
C ARG A 62 12.45 49.26 42.06
N TRP A 63 11.42 50.13 42.04
CA TRP A 63 10.28 49.97 41.14
C TRP A 63 10.67 50.03 39.67
N PHE A 64 11.59 50.93 39.31
CA PHE A 64 12.16 50.99 37.97
C PHE A 64 12.91 49.69 37.60
N GLY A 65 13.71 49.14 38.52
CA GLY A 65 14.38 47.84 38.36
C GLY A 65 13.39 46.69 38.15
N ILE A 66 12.28 46.65 38.89
CA ILE A 66 11.22 45.65 38.70
C ILE A 66 10.60 45.76 37.30
N LEU A 67 10.32 46.98 36.83
CA LEU A 67 9.83 47.21 35.46
C LEU A 67 10.83 46.74 34.40
N CYS A 68 12.11 47.09 34.54
CA CYS A 68 13.17 46.61 33.64
C CYS A 68 13.32 45.08 33.68
N THR A 69 13.05 44.44 34.82
CA THR A 69 13.04 42.98 34.94
C THR A 69 11.93 42.36 34.09
N PHE A 70 10.72 42.94 34.08
CA PHE A 70 9.66 42.50 33.16
C PHE A 70 10.06 42.65 31.69
N VAL A 71 10.77 43.71 31.32
CA VAL A 71 11.29 43.89 29.95
C VAL A 71 12.32 42.81 29.61
N LEU A 72 13.21 42.46 30.54
CA LEU A 72 14.17 41.36 30.35
C LEU A 72 13.48 39.99 30.24
N ILE A 73 12.45 39.73 31.06
CA ILE A 73 11.64 38.51 31.00
C ILE A 73 10.91 38.42 29.66
N ASP A 74 10.21 39.49 29.26
CA ASP A 74 9.51 39.56 27.98
C ASP A 74 10.47 39.32 26.80
N ARG A 75 11.65 39.97 26.83
CA ARG A 75 12.69 39.76 25.82
C ARG A 75 13.20 38.33 25.79
N ALA A 76 13.37 37.70 26.95
CA ALA A 76 13.82 36.31 27.05
C ALA A 76 12.76 35.34 26.52
N LEU A 77 11.48 35.58 26.79
CA LEU A 77 10.36 34.78 26.28
C LEU A 77 10.22 34.89 24.75
N HIS A 78 10.48 36.06 24.18
CA HIS A 78 10.35 36.32 22.74
C HIS A 78 11.66 36.21 21.94
N ILE A 79 12.77 35.74 22.55
CA ILE A 79 14.09 35.72 21.90
C ILE A 79 14.17 34.81 20.67
N ASN A 80 13.24 33.85 20.57
CA ASN A 80 13.15 32.87 19.48
C ASN A 80 11.85 32.98 18.69
N THR A 81 11.04 34.02 18.90
CA THR A 81 9.84 34.28 18.09
C THR A 81 10.17 35.24 16.94
N PRO A 82 9.68 34.99 15.72
CA PRO A 82 9.79 35.95 14.62
C PRO A 82 8.87 37.16 14.83
N LEU A 83 9.08 38.22 14.06
CA LEU A 83 8.28 39.45 14.13
C LEU A 83 6.84 39.21 13.63
N HIS A 84 6.68 38.45 12.56
CA HIS A 84 5.39 38.14 11.95
C HIS A 84 5.20 36.65 11.67
N MET A 85 3.94 36.23 11.57
CA MET A 85 3.57 34.87 11.20
C MET A 85 3.21 34.84 9.72
N ILE A 86 3.61 33.81 8.99
CA ILE A 86 3.25 33.64 7.58
C ILE A 86 1.72 33.58 7.44
N THR A 87 1.03 33.00 8.42
CA THR A 87 -0.44 32.90 8.46
C THR A 87 -1.17 34.25 8.57
N SER A 88 -0.49 35.34 8.94
CA SER A 88 -1.11 36.68 8.95
C SER A 88 -1.13 37.36 7.59
N LEU A 89 -0.49 36.78 6.56
CA LEU A 89 -0.49 37.31 5.21
C LEU A 89 -1.87 37.10 4.54
N LYS A 90 -2.43 38.18 3.99
CA LYS A 90 -3.62 38.10 3.13
C LYS A 90 -3.19 37.75 1.69
N PRO A 91 -3.95 36.89 0.97
CA PRO A 91 -3.62 36.49 -0.41
C PRO A 91 -3.48 37.68 -1.38
N GLU A 92 -4.17 38.78 -1.12
CA GLU A 92 -4.29 39.93 -2.01
C GLU A 92 -3.15 40.97 -1.86
N GLY A 93 -2.21 40.80 -0.92
CA GLY A 93 -1.30 41.87 -0.51
C GLY A 93 0.16 41.47 -0.30
N VAL A 94 0.76 40.69 -1.21
CA VAL A 94 2.14 40.15 -1.02
C VAL A 94 3.23 40.96 -1.74
N ALA A 95 2.90 42.10 -2.35
CA ALA A 95 3.90 42.95 -3.00
C ALA A 95 4.72 43.77 -1.98
N GLY A 96 6.04 43.62 -1.98
CA GLY A 96 6.95 44.39 -1.12
C GLY A 96 7.11 43.84 0.31
N VAL A 97 6.69 42.60 0.58
CA VAL A 97 6.82 41.98 1.90
C VAL A 97 8.28 41.62 2.18
N ASN A 98 8.82 42.09 3.31
CA ASN A 98 10.16 41.70 3.77
C ASN A 98 10.12 40.33 4.46
N ILE A 99 10.58 39.28 3.78
CA ILE A 99 10.53 37.91 4.28
C ILE A 99 11.38 37.72 5.55
N THR A 100 12.36 38.60 5.83
CA THR A 100 13.19 38.57 7.04
C THR A 100 12.35 38.56 8.32
N GLU A 101 11.20 39.24 8.32
CA GLU A 101 10.31 39.35 9.48
C GLU A 101 9.63 38.03 9.85
N PHE A 102 9.62 37.07 8.92
CA PHE A 102 9.03 35.74 9.05
C PHE A 102 10.07 34.65 9.36
N LEU A 103 11.38 34.97 9.32
CA LEU A 103 12.44 34.03 9.68
C LEU A 103 12.51 33.87 11.20
N LEU A 104 12.59 32.61 11.65
CA LEU A 104 12.97 32.33 13.02
C LEU A 104 14.36 32.93 13.32
N PRO A 105 14.58 33.56 14.48
CA PRO A 105 15.88 34.15 14.84
C PRO A 105 17.05 33.16 14.72
N LYS A 106 16.82 31.87 15.01
CA LYS A 106 17.82 30.81 14.83
C LYS A 106 18.18 30.57 13.36
N THR A 107 17.21 30.64 12.44
CA THR A 107 17.40 30.50 11.01
C THR A 107 18.28 31.61 10.48
N PHE A 108 17.95 32.87 10.82
CA PHE A 108 18.74 34.02 10.43
C PHE A 108 20.17 33.97 10.99
N ARG A 109 20.33 33.54 12.26
CA ARG A 109 21.66 33.32 12.86
C ARG A 109 22.50 32.28 12.09
N SER A 110 21.89 31.21 11.57
CA SER A 110 22.62 30.22 10.76
C SER A 110 23.12 30.82 9.45
N ILE A 111 22.29 31.62 8.76
CA ILE A 111 22.68 32.34 7.54
C ILE A 111 23.85 33.28 7.82
N ILE A 112 23.76 34.09 8.88
CA ILE A 112 24.82 35.05 9.25
C ILE A 112 26.12 34.33 9.62
N ARG A 113 26.06 33.23 10.40
CA ARG A 113 27.25 32.45 10.75
C ARG A 113 27.92 31.83 9.52
N ALA A 114 27.14 31.38 8.54
CA ALA A 114 27.68 30.87 7.29
C ALA A 114 28.34 31.98 6.47
N LEU A 115 27.73 33.17 6.40
CA LEU A 115 28.32 34.35 5.79
C LEU A 115 29.63 34.78 6.47
N ASP A 116 29.69 34.76 7.81
CA ASP A 116 30.90 35.08 8.58
C ASP A 116 32.02 34.08 8.32
N LYS A 117 31.71 32.77 8.35
CA LYS A 117 32.70 31.73 8.03
C LYS A 117 33.24 31.88 6.62
N THR A 118 32.37 32.15 5.65
CA THR A 118 32.77 32.37 4.25
C THR A 118 33.65 33.62 4.12
N GLY A 119 33.34 34.69 4.84
CA GLY A 119 34.13 35.92 4.83
C GLY A 119 35.48 35.82 5.54
N ILE A 120 35.62 34.96 6.56
CA ILE A 120 36.84 34.80 7.36
C ILE A 120 37.76 33.71 6.77
N ALA A 121 37.20 32.54 6.45
CA ALA A 121 37.94 31.36 6.02
C ALA A 121 37.98 31.17 4.49
N GLY A 122 37.17 31.93 3.74
CA GLY A 122 36.92 31.69 2.32
C GLY A 122 36.00 30.49 2.09
N GLY A 123 35.88 30.03 0.83
CA GLY A 123 35.14 28.82 0.48
C GLY A 123 33.69 29.03 0.05
N ASN A 124 32.92 27.93 0.01
CA ASN A 124 31.54 27.91 -0.47
C ASN A 124 30.53 28.18 0.66
N PHE A 125 29.78 29.27 0.53
CA PHE A 125 28.75 29.68 1.50
C PHE A 125 27.72 28.58 1.78
N TYR A 126 27.25 27.88 0.75
CA TYR A 126 26.20 26.87 0.91
C TYR A 126 26.67 25.67 1.70
N LEU A 127 27.92 25.25 1.55
CA LEU A 127 28.50 24.18 2.36
C LEU A 127 28.62 24.60 3.83
N HIS A 128 29.06 25.84 4.10
CA HIS A 128 29.07 26.37 5.47
C HIS A 128 27.67 26.50 6.06
N LEU A 129 26.69 26.93 5.26
CA LEU A 129 25.29 26.99 5.66
C LEU A 129 24.77 25.60 5.99
N MET A 130 24.98 24.63 5.11
CA MET A 130 24.62 23.22 5.32
C MET A 130 25.21 22.67 6.62
N LYS A 131 26.51 22.89 6.86
CA LYS A 131 27.20 22.53 8.11
C LYS A 131 26.56 23.18 9.34
N THR A 132 26.17 24.46 9.27
CA THR A 132 25.50 25.12 10.41
C THR A 132 24.09 24.59 10.65
N LEU A 133 23.37 24.22 9.58
CA LEU A 133 21.99 23.74 9.65
C LEU A 133 21.91 22.30 10.18
N ILE A 134 22.87 21.43 9.87
CA ILE A 134 22.92 20.03 10.40
C ILE A 134 22.98 19.97 11.92
N ARG A 135 23.33 21.05 12.60
CA ARG A 135 23.27 21.11 14.08
C ARG A 135 21.84 21.20 14.61
N ASP A 136 20.86 21.55 13.79
CA ASP A 136 19.46 21.56 14.19
C ASP A 136 18.97 20.11 14.38
N ALA A 137 18.38 19.84 15.54
CA ALA A 137 17.90 18.51 15.91
C ALA A 137 16.84 17.97 14.92
N GLY A 138 16.09 18.87 14.27
CA GLY A 138 15.12 18.51 13.24
C GLY A 138 15.76 17.91 12.00
N ILE A 139 16.85 18.51 11.53
CA ILE A 139 17.59 18.05 10.36
C ILE A 139 18.33 16.75 10.66
N ARG A 140 19.00 16.64 11.82
CA ARG A 140 19.63 15.37 12.24
C ARG A 140 18.61 14.24 12.33
N GLY A 141 17.45 14.52 12.89
CA GLY A 141 16.36 13.54 13.00
C GLY A 141 15.75 13.14 11.64
N ALA A 142 15.80 14.03 10.64
CA ALA A 142 15.39 13.70 9.27
C ALA A 142 16.43 12.84 8.55
N LEU A 143 17.73 13.19 8.67
CA LEU A 143 18.82 12.37 8.12
C LEU A 143 18.81 10.95 8.70
N TYR A 144 18.65 10.83 10.03
CA TYR A 144 18.55 9.53 10.68
C TYR A 144 17.38 8.69 10.15
N ARG A 145 16.23 9.31 9.85
CA ARG A 145 15.07 8.61 9.25
C ARG A 145 15.28 8.22 7.80
N LEU A 146 16.15 8.92 7.09
CA LEU A 146 16.60 8.56 5.74
C LEU A 146 17.74 7.54 5.78
N GLU A 147 18.01 6.93 6.95
CA GLU A 147 19.06 5.93 7.16
C GLU A 147 20.47 6.48 6.90
N ILE A 148 20.65 7.80 7.03
CA ILE A 148 21.92 8.49 6.85
C ILE A 148 22.45 8.93 8.22
N SER A 149 23.70 8.55 8.54
CA SER A 149 24.38 9.05 9.74
C SER A 149 24.61 10.56 9.62
N PRO A 150 24.10 11.37 10.57
CA PRO A 150 24.37 12.81 10.59
C PRO A 150 25.86 13.14 10.71
N GLU A 151 26.63 12.29 11.38
CA GLU A 151 28.07 12.43 11.57
C GLU A 151 28.82 12.19 10.25
N GLU A 152 28.45 11.15 9.51
CA GLU A 152 29.02 10.87 8.19
C GLU A 152 28.66 11.99 7.19
N PHE A 153 27.42 12.47 7.22
CA PHE A 153 26.97 13.59 6.39
C PHE A 153 27.75 14.88 6.70
N GLU A 154 27.98 15.19 7.98
CA GLU A 154 28.81 16.33 8.39
C GLU A 154 30.27 16.17 7.94
N HIS A 155 30.84 14.97 8.03
CA HIS A 155 32.20 14.68 7.57
C HIS A 155 32.37 14.90 6.06
N LYS A 156 31.40 14.46 5.24
CA LYS A 156 31.43 14.68 3.78
C LYS A 156 31.31 16.15 3.40
N ILE A 157 30.61 16.94 4.20
CA ILE A 157 30.59 18.39 4.00
C ILE A 157 31.94 19.01 4.29
N ASP A 158 32.62 18.55 5.34
CA ASP A 158 33.96 19.02 5.68
C ASP A 158 34.97 18.67 4.58
N GLU A 159 34.93 17.45 4.05
CA GLU A 159 35.73 17.06 2.87
C GLU A 159 35.46 17.97 1.66
N GLU A 160 34.20 18.31 1.36
CA GLU A 160 33.89 19.23 0.26
C GLU A 160 34.32 20.67 0.56
N ILE A 161 34.22 21.14 1.81
CA ILE A 161 34.71 22.48 2.21
C ILE A 161 36.22 22.59 1.99
N GLU A 162 37.00 21.57 2.37
CA GLU A 162 38.45 21.57 2.20
C GLU A 162 38.90 21.67 0.73
N LYS A 163 38.08 21.19 -0.21
CA LYS A 163 38.36 21.30 -1.66
C LYS A 163 38.31 22.74 -2.16
N PHE A 164 37.55 23.62 -1.50
CA PHE A 164 37.48 25.05 -1.81
C PHE A 164 38.50 25.83 -0.97
N LYS A 165 39.81 25.62 -1.22
CA LYS A 165 40.88 26.40 -0.58
C LYS A 165 40.73 27.89 -0.90
N SER A 166 40.34 28.67 0.11
CA SER A 166 40.35 30.15 0.23
C SER A 166 39.60 30.99 -0.81
N ASN A 167 39.29 30.49 -2.01
CA ASN A 167 38.55 31.24 -3.03
C ASN A 167 37.05 30.96 -2.92
N SER A 168 36.27 32.01 -2.66
CA SER A 168 34.81 31.92 -2.75
C SER A 168 34.42 31.83 -4.23
N PRO A 169 33.52 30.91 -4.62
CA PRO A 169 33.10 30.76 -6.01
C PRO A 169 32.28 31.95 -6.54
N TYR A 170 31.80 32.85 -5.67
CA TYR A 170 30.92 33.95 -6.03
C TYR A 170 31.47 35.29 -5.52
N ALA A 171 31.32 36.35 -6.31
CA ALA A 171 31.55 37.71 -5.84
C ALA A 171 30.50 38.11 -4.78
N HIS A 172 30.83 39.03 -3.87
CA HIS A 172 29.96 39.38 -2.74
C HIS A 172 28.52 39.78 -3.13
N GLY A 173 28.36 40.59 -4.19
CA GLY A 173 27.04 40.98 -4.69
C GLY A 173 26.24 39.84 -5.32
N GLU A 174 26.92 38.95 -6.06
CA GLU A 174 26.30 37.75 -6.64
C GLU A 174 25.85 36.79 -5.53
N LEU A 175 26.69 36.58 -4.52
CA LEU A 175 26.38 35.75 -3.37
C LEU A 175 25.12 36.22 -2.65
N LEU A 176 25.01 37.53 -2.39
CA LEU A 176 23.81 38.12 -1.76
C LEU A 176 22.55 37.86 -2.60
N SER A 177 22.62 38.08 -3.91
CA SER A 177 21.49 37.79 -4.81
C SER A 177 21.06 36.32 -4.76
N ARG A 178 22.02 35.39 -4.69
CA ARG A 178 21.69 33.96 -4.60
C ARG A 178 21.17 33.56 -3.22
N ILE A 179 21.63 34.20 -2.14
CA ILE A 179 21.05 34.03 -0.79
C ILE A 179 19.60 34.51 -0.77
N HIS A 180 19.32 35.66 -1.40
CA HIS A 180 17.96 36.18 -1.51
C HIS A 180 17.06 35.17 -2.20
N MET A 181 17.51 34.56 -3.29
CA MET A 181 16.76 33.53 -4.00
C MET A 181 16.52 32.30 -3.11
N LEU A 182 17.54 31.80 -2.41
CA LEU A 182 17.40 30.66 -1.49
C LEU A 182 16.32 30.89 -0.42
N VAL A 183 16.35 32.05 0.25
CA VAL A 183 15.40 32.36 1.33
C VAL A 183 13.99 32.58 0.76
N LYS A 184 13.86 33.16 -0.43
CA LYS A 184 12.58 33.28 -1.13
C LYS A 184 11.98 31.91 -1.46
N THR A 185 12.78 30.98 -1.97
CA THR A 185 12.32 29.61 -2.23
C THR A 185 11.84 28.94 -0.94
N ALA A 186 12.63 29.05 0.14
CA ALA A 186 12.23 28.51 1.45
C ALA A 186 10.94 29.14 2.00
N PHE A 187 10.72 30.44 1.77
CA PHE A 187 9.48 31.11 2.15
C PHE A 187 8.28 30.58 1.35
N LEU A 188 8.42 30.38 0.04
CA LEU A 188 7.35 29.84 -0.80
C LEU A 188 7.00 28.42 -0.38
N ASP A 189 8.00 27.59 -0.10
CA ASP A 189 7.78 26.24 0.41
C ASP A 189 7.07 26.27 1.77
N ALA A 190 7.51 27.12 2.71
CA ALA A 190 6.87 27.29 4.01
C ALA A 190 5.42 27.82 3.88
N TYR A 191 5.17 28.75 2.96
CA TYR A 191 3.85 29.31 2.67
C TYR A 191 2.90 28.26 2.10
N ALA A 192 3.36 27.49 1.10
CA ALA A 192 2.59 26.41 0.48
C ALA A 192 2.21 25.31 1.50
N ASN A 193 3.10 25.05 2.46
CA ASN A 193 2.88 24.08 3.53
C ASN A 193 2.04 24.61 4.70
N GLY A 194 1.68 25.89 4.72
CA GLY A 194 0.95 26.50 5.83
C GLY A 194 1.76 26.58 7.12
N ASP A 195 3.09 26.68 7.02
CA ASP A 195 3.96 26.85 8.16
C ASP A 195 3.80 28.25 8.78
N LYS A 196 4.01 28.37 10.09
CA LYS A 196 3.85 29.66 10.78
C LYS A 196 5.02 30.60 10.49
N TYR A 197 6.21 30.06 10.26
CA TYR A 197 7.49 30.77 10.19
C TYR A 197 8.48 30.01 9.29
N ILE A 198 9.54 30.67 8.84
CA ILE A 198 10.65 30.02 8.12
C ILE A 198 11.68 29.49 9.13
N ALA A 199 11.81 28.18 9.21
CA ALA A 199 12.69 27.42 10.10
C ALA A 199 14.00 26.98 9.41
N PRO A 200 15.00 26.50 10.18
CA PRO A 200 16.24 25.95 9.63
C PRO A 200 15.99 24.80 8.64
N ASN A 201 14.97 23.98 8.90
CA ASN A 201 14.54 22.88 8.04
C ASN A 201 14.16 23.36 6.64
N ASP A 202 13.49 24.52 6.54
CA ASP A 202 13.00 25.06 5.27
C ASP A 202 14.16 25.57 4.42
N ILE A 203 15.14 26.23 5.05
CA ILE A 203 16.38 26.60 4.39
C ILE A 203 17.16 25.37 3.93
N PHE A 204 17.24 24.33 4.77
CA PHE A 204 17.95 23.09 4.43
C PHE A 204 17.31 22.36 3.24
N ALA A 205 15.97 22.28 3.21
CA ALA A 205 15.26 21.74 2.06
C ALA A 205 15.51 22.58 0.79
N ALA A 206 15.48 23.91 0.91
CA ALA A 206 15.69 24.82 -0.22
C ALA A 206 17.12 24.76 -0.80
N LEU A 207 18.14 24.37 -0.01
CA LEU A 207 19.53 24.20 -0.49
C LEU A 207 19.63 23.28 -1.71
N ARG A 208 18.72 22.31 -1.85
CA ARG A 208 18.73 21.37 -2.99
C ARG A 208 18.37 22.03 -4.33
N THR A 209 17.63 23.13 -4.31
CA THR A 209 17.21 23.90 -5.50
C THR A 209 18.27 24.91 -5.94
N VAL A 210 19.30 25.11 -5.13
CA VAL A 210 20.41 25.99 -5.45
C VAL A 210 21.24 25.36 -6.57
N ASP A 211 21.50 26.14 -7.61
CA ASP A 211 22.44 25.76 -8.66
C ASP A 211 23.90 25.90 -8.18
N ASP A 212 24.34 24.95 -7.37
CA ASP A 212 25.71 24.82 -6.87
C ASP A 212 26.20 23.36 -6.99
N ALA A 213 27.35 23.17 -7.65
CA ALA A 213 27.87 21.84 -7.95
C ALA A 213 28.32 21.06 -6.71
N ALA A 214 28.84 21.74 -5.68
CA ALA A 214 29.33 21.08 -4.47
C ALA A 214 28.16 20.60 -3.60
N VAL A 215 27.13 21.43 -3.45
CA VAL A 215 25.89 21.06 -2.76
C VAL A 215 25.23 19.86 -3.45
N ARG A 216 25.12 19.89 -4.80
CA ARG A 216 24.58 18.77 -5.58
C ARG A 216 25.37 17.48 -5.38
N ARG A 217 26.71 17.54 -5.32
CA ARG A 217 27.54 16.37 -5.03
C ARG A 217 27.27 15.78 -3.66
N VAL A 218 27.18 16.60 -2.61
CA VAL A 218 26.88 16.08 -1.26
C VAL A 218 25.53 15.37 -1.24
N PHE A 219 24.47 15.99 -1.78
CA PHE A 219 23.16 15.32 -1.84
C PHE A 219 23.19 14.04 -2.70
N TYR A 220 23.92 14.04 -3.82
CA TYR A 220 24.07 12.87 -4.69
C TYR A 220 24.80 11.70 -4.03
N LEU A 221 25.86 11.96 -3.25
CA LEU A 221 26.62 10.90 -2.55
C LEU A 221 25.77 10.08 -1.59
N PHE A 222 24.74 10.69 -1.01
CA PHE A 222 23.81 10.03 -0.09
C PHE A 222 22.48 9.65 -0.75
N SER A 223 22.38 9.71 -2.08
CA SER A 223 21.16 9.39 -2.84
C SER A 223 19.91 10.15 -2.36
N LEU A 224 20.09 11.40 -1.89
CA LEU A 224 19.01 12.21 -1.34
C LEU A 224 18.16 12.84 -2.45
N ASP A 225 16.96 12.31 -2.66
CA ASP A 225 15.94 12.93 -3.52
C ASP A 225 15.30 14.16 -2.85
N ALA A 226 14.87 15.13 -3.67
CA ALA A 226 14.27 16.37 -3.18
C ALA A 226 12.94 16.14 -2.46
N ASN A 227 12.13 15.21 -2.96
CA ASN A 227 10.83 14.88 -2.38
C ASN A 227 10.99 14.15 -1.04
N ASP A 228 11.98 13.26 -0.97
CA ASP A 228 12.23 12.43 0.21
C ASP A 228 12.72 13.24 1.39
N LEU A 229 13.64 14.17 1.16
CA LEU A 229 14.10 15.07 2.21
C LEU A 229 12.99 15.97 2.73
N GLN A 230 12.16 16.54 1.84
CA GLN A 230 11.01 17.34 2.25
C GLN A 230 10.03 16.52 3.09
N LYS A 231 9.69 15.30 2.65
CA LYS A 231 8.80 14.38 3.37
C LYS A 231 9.40 13.92 4.71
N ALA A 232 10.70 13.64 4.79
CA ALA A 232 11.36 13.29 6.05
C ALA A 232 11.39 14.47 7.04
N LEU A 233 11.52 15.70 6.55
CA LEU A 233 11.49 16.91 7.38
C LEU A 233 10.09 17.21 7.96
N ILE A 234 9.01 16.66 7.38
CA ILE A 234 7.65 16.72 7.94
C ILE A 234 7.68 16.25 9.39
N PHE A 235 8.30 15.11 9.70
CA PHE A 235 8.37 14.59 11.07
C PHE A 235 8.93 15.59 12.08
N SER A 236 9.95 16.35 11.70
CA SER A 236 10.52 17.39 12.57
C SER A 236 9.56 18.55 12.79
N ARG A 237 8.87 19.01 11.73
CA ARG A 237 7.87 20.08 11.81
C ARG A 237 6.69 19.66 12.70
N TYR A 238 6.23 18.42 12.55
CA TYR A 238 5.07 17.92 13.27
C TYR A 238 5.37 17.54 14.72
N ARG A 239 6.57 17.02 15.05
CA ARG A 239 6.97 16.78 16.45
C ARG A 239 6.93 18.06 17.27
N GLN A 240 7.34 19.20 16.71
CA GLN A 240 7.22 20.51 17.36
C GLN A 240 5.75 20.95 17.52
N LYS A 241 4.90 20.73 16.51
CA LYS A 241 3.45 21.01 16.60
C LYS A 241 2.71 20.09 17.59
N PHE A 242 3.12 18.84 17.78
CA PHE A 242 2.40 17.89 18.66
C PHE A 242 2.96 17.80 20.07
N SER A 243 4.18 18.28 20.35
CA SER A 243 4.77 18.29 21.70
C SER A 243 3.97 19.13 22.72
N TRP A 244 3.12 20.06 22.27
CA TRP A 244 2.31 20.92 23.15
C TRP A 244 0.82 20.53 23.20
N MET A 245 0.35 19.65 22.31
CA MET A 245 -1.04 19.17 22.29
C MET A 245 -1.16 17.89 23.13
N LYS A 246 -1.83 17.98 24.30
CA LYS A 246 -2.17 16.81 25.14
C LYS A 246 -3.18 15.84 24.51
N LEU A 247 -3.74 16.16 23.35
CA LEU A 247 -4.76 15.39 22.64
C LEU A 247 -4.28 15.14 21.21
N ILE A 248 -3.66 13.98 20.99
CA ILE A 248 -3.46 13.44 19.64
C ILE A 248 -4.86 12.99 19.17
N PRO A 249 -5.29 13.29 17.93
CA PRO A 249 -6.51 12.69 17.39
C PRO A 249 -6.43 11.16 17.52
N GLU A 250 -7.45 10.51 18.09
CA GLU A 250 -7.45 9.04 18.27
C GLU A 250 -7.36 8.30 16.91
N THR A 251 -7.73 8.96 15.82
CA THR A 251 -7.75 8.40 14.46
C THR A 251 -7.27 9.42 13.43
N ILE A 252 -6.49 8.95 12.44
CA ILE A 252 -6.21 9.70 11.20
C ILE A 252 -7.15 9.14 10.14
N GLY A 253 -8.03 9.98 9.58
CA GLY A 253 -8.86 9.60 8.43
C GLY A 253 -10.03 8.64 8.74
N GLY A 254 -10.67 8.74 9.92
CA GLY A 254 -11.86 7.96 10.24
C GLY A 254 -12.61 8.44 11.48
N PHE A 255 -13.85 7.97 11.66
CA PHE A 255 -14.74 8.38 12.76
C PHE A 255 -14.35 7.74 14.09
N ALA A 256 -14.18 8.56 15.12
CA ALA A 256 -14.26 8.08 16.50
C ALA A 256 -15.73 8.03 16.91
N HIS A 257 -16.24 6.84 17.25
CA HIS A 257 -17.65 6.66 17.63
C HIS A 257 -17.85 7.05 19.11
N LYS A 258 -18.92 7.83 19.36
CA LYS A 258 -19.39 8.41 20.63
C LYS A 258 -18.57 9.57 21.22
N GLY A 259 -19.20 10.74 21.25
CA GLY A 259 -18.91 11.91 22.13
C GLY A 259 -20.22 12.42 22.77
N PRO A 260 -20.20 13.08 23.94
CA PRO A 260 -21.40 13.41 24.70
C PRO A 260 -22.12 14.68 24.22
N ARG A 261 -23.47 14.63 24.28
CA ARG A 261 -24.50 15.70 24.27
C ARG A 261 -24.26 16.99 23.47
N HIS A 262 -25.12 17.15 22.47
CA HIS A 262 -25.47 18.37 21.75
C HIS A 262 -25.71 19.58 22.68
N ARG A 263 -24.90 20.64 22.51
CA ARG A 263 -25.10 21.96 23.16
C ARG A 263 -24.64 23.09 22.26
N VAL A 264 -25.06 23.13 21.00
CA VAL A 264 -24.79 24.30 20.15
C VAL A 264 -25.98 24.57 19.24
N MET A 265 -26.80 25.56 19.59
CA MET A 265 -27.60 26.26 18.58
C MET A 265 -26.61 26.86 17.57
N ASN A 266 -26.91 26.74 16.28
CA ASN A 266 -26.07 27.35 15.25
C ASN A 266 -25.89 28.85 15.54
N ARG A 267 -24.78 29.44 15.07
CA ARG A 267 -24.43 30.84 15.40
C ARG A 267 -25.54 31.82 15.01
N ALA A 268 -26.30 31.49 13.98
CA ALA A 268 -27.43 32.26 13.48
C ALA A 268 -28.76 32.04 14.24
N TRP A 269 -28.86 31.08 15.16
CA TRP A 269 -30.09 30.73 15.90
C TRP A 269 -31.28 30.40 14.99
N THR A 270 -31.02 29.92 13.78
CA THR A 270 -32.03 29.63 12.75
C THR A 270 -32.44 28.15 12.70
N ALA A 271 -31.67 27.26 13.33
CA ALA A 271 -31.92 25.82 13.29
C ALA A 271 -33.02 25.39 14.26
N ARG A 272 -33.84 24.41 13.84
CA ARG A 272 -34.84 23.75 14.69
C ARG A 272 -34.24 22.49 15.34
N PRO A 273 -34.64 22.12 16.56
CA PRO A 273 -34.25 20.85 17.18
C PRO A 273 -34.72 19.64 16.35
N THR A 274 -33.88 18.61 16.27
CA THR A 274 -34.17 17.36 15.54
C THR A 274 -33.98 16.13 16.45
N PRO A 275 -34.80 16.00 17.51
CA PRO A 275 -34.58 15.01 18.55
C PRO A 275 -34.64 13.55 18.04
N THR A 276 -35.46 13.28 17.03
CA THR A 276 -35.61 11.92 16.48
C THR A 276 -34.42 11.59 15.57
N LEU A 277 -34.01 12.52 14.72
CA LEU A 277 -32.80 12.35 13.90
C LEU A 277 -31.58 12.07 14.76
N ASP A 278 -31.39 12.84 15.84
CA ASP A 278 -30.24 12.72 16.74
C ASP A 278 -30.16 11.37 17.47
N MET A 279 -31.26 10.61 17.54
CA MET A 279 -31.28 9.26 18.14
C MET A 279 -30.73 8.16 17.21
N TYR A 280 -30.73 8.40 15.90
CA TYR A 280 -30.35 7.42 14.87
C TYR A 280 -29.20 7.90 13.99
N SER A 281 -28.48 8.95 14.43
CA SER A 281 -27.44 9.57 13.63
C SER A 281 -26.29 10.11 14.48
N ASP A 282 -25.12 10.21 13.84
CA ASP A 282 -23.94 10.85 14.37
C ASP A 282 -23.74 12.24 13.75
N ASP A 283 -23.53 13.26 14.59
CA ASP A 283 -23.23 14.61 14.12
C ASP A 283 -21.74 14.77 13.82
N LEU A 284 -21.40 14.78 12.53
CA LEU A 284 -20.02 14.90 12.07
C LEU A 284 -19.45 16.30 12.32
N THR A 285 -20.30 17.33 12.39
CA THR A 285 -19.85 18.69 12.72
C THR A 285 -19.52 18.84 14.21
N ASP A 286 -20.20 18.13 15.10
CA ASP A 286 -19.82 18.07 16.51
C ASP A 286 -18.48 17.35 16.69
N LEU A 287 -18.29 16.21 16.03
CA LEU A 287 -16.99 15.51 16.02
C LEU A 287 -15.87 16.39 15.47
N ALA A 288 -16.17 17.24 14.48
CA ALA A 288 -15.23 18.23 13.94
C ALA A 288 -14.88 19.36 14.92
N ARG A 289 -15.85 19.84 15.70
CA ARG A 289 -15.60 20.83 16.76
C ARG A 289 -14.70 20.26 17.85
N GLU A 290 -14.88 18.99 18.19
CA GLU A 290 -14.04 18.24 19.13
C GLU A 290 -12.64 17.89 18.58
N GLN A 291 -12.35 18.23 17.31
CA GLN A 291 -11.10 17.89 16.62
C GLN A 291 -10.86 16.37 16.52
N ARG A 292 -11.93 15.58 16.50
CA ARG A 292 -11.89 14.10 16.37
C ARG A 292 -11.97 13.62 14.92
N VAL A 293 -12.14 14.52 13.96
CA VAL A 293 -12.00 14.23 12.52
C VAL A 293 -10.74 14.87 11.96
N GLY A 294 -10.07 14.10 11.08
CA GLY A 294 -8.76 14.43 10.52
C GLY A 294 -8.78 15.38 9.33
N PHE A 295 -7.63 15.46 8.66
CA PHE A 295 -7.43 16.18 7.41
C PHE A 295 -7.50 15.22 6.22
N LEU A 296 -7.80 15.75 5.03
CA LEU A 296 -7.85 14.98 3.80
C LEU A 296 -6.49 14.98 3.11
N VAL A 297 -6.00 13.79 2.75
CA VAL A 297 -4.83 13.59 1.88
C VAL A 297 -5.33 12.88 0.63
N GLY A 298 -4.93 13.35 -0.55
CA GLY A 298 -5.56 12.94 -1.81
C GLY A 298 -6.99 13.47 -1.97
N HIS A 299 -7.70 13.03 -3.01
CA HIS A 299 -9.13 13.31 -3.28
C HIS A 299 -9.56 14.78 -3.39
N GLN A 300 -8.65 15.69 -3.73
CA GLN A 300 -9.00 17.13 -3.74
C GLN A 300 -9.94 17.51 -4.89
N GLN A 301 -9.87 16.78 -6.00
CA GLN A 301 -10.75 16.99 -7.15
C GLN A 301 -12.18 16.53 -6.83
N GLU A 302 -12.31 15.37 -6.19
CA GLU A 302 -13.56 14.78 -5.73
C GLU A 302 -14.18 15.66 -4.65
N TYR A 303 -13.40 16.10 -3.65
CA TYR A 303 -13.86 17.04 -2.63
C TYR A 303 -14.37 18.35 -3.23
N GLY A 304 -13.62 18.95 -4.16
CA GLY A 304 -14.04 20.17 -4.86
C GLY A 304 -15.34 19.97 -5.64
N THR A 305 -15.47 18.82 -6.31
CA THR A 305 -16.70 18.45 -7.04
C THR A 305 -17.90 18.33 -6.10
N ILE A 306 -17.74 17.66 -4.96
CA ILE A 306 -18.79 17.50 -3.95
C ILE A 306 -19.24 18.86 -3.40
N VAL A 307 -18.29 19.71 -3.01
CA VAL A 307 -18.58 21.06 -2.51
C VAL A 307 -19.29 21.89 -3.56
N ASN A 308 -18.87 21.80 -4.82
CA ASN A 308 -19.52 22.48 -5.94
C ASN A 308 -20.95 22.00 -6.18
N ILE A 309 -21.23 20.70 -6.06
CA ILE A 309 -22.59 20.15 -6.21
C ILE A 309 -23.49 20.61 -5.05
N LEU A 310 -23.03 20.46 -3.81
CA LEU A 310 -23.79 20.82 -2.61
C LEU A 310 -24.12 22.32 -2.52
N SER A 311 -23.34 23.16 -3.20
CA SER A 311 -23.52 24.62 -3.21
C SER A 311 -24.53 25.10 -4.27
N ARG A 312 -25.09 24.21 -5.09
CA ARG A 312 -26.07 24.55 -6.13
C ARG A 312 -27.47 24.76 -5.52
N GLY A 313 -28.30 25.53 -6.22
CA GLY A 313 -29.70 25.75 -5.81
C GLY A 313 -30.67 24.63 -6.21
N ALA A 314 -30.26 23.68 -7.06
CA ALA A 314 -31.02 22.51 -7.48
C ALA A 314 -30.05 21.38 -7.86
N LYS A 315 -30.50 20.12 -7.77
CA LYS A 315 -29.66 18.91 -7.99
C LYS A 315 -28.42 18.91 -7.09
N GLN A 316 -28.65 19.11 -5.80
CA GLN A 316 -27.59 19.25 -4.80
C GLN A 316 -27.22 17.91 -4.13
N ASN A 317 -27.77 16.79 -4.60
CA ASN A 317 -27.53 15.49 -4.01
C ASN A 317 -26.37 14.77 -4.69
N VAL A 318 -25.51 14.15 -3.88
CA VAL A 318 -24.27 13.49 -4.33
C VAL A 318 -24.32 12.01 -4.03
N MET A 319 -23.93 11.18 -4.99
CA MET A 319 -23.71 9.74 -4.83
C MET A 319 -22.22 9.43 -4.96
N LEU A 320 -21.57 9.07 -3.84
CA LEU A 320 -20.19 8.60 -3.81
C LEU A 320 -20.12 7.11 -4.14
N ILE A 321 -19.36 6.76 -5.17
CA ILE A 321 -19.16 5.38 -5.61
C ILE A 321 -17.68 5.05 -5.50
N GLY A 322 -17.32 4.09 -4.65
CA GLY A 322 -15.94 3.66 -4.46
C GLY A 322 -15.85 2.40 -3.62
N GLU A 323 -14.77 1.65 -3.76
CA GLU A 323 -14.52 0.42 -3.00
C GLU A 323 -14.37 0.69 -1.49
N PRO A 324 -14.55 -0.31 -0.60
CA PRO A 324 -14.28 -0.15 0.82
C PRO A 324 -12.86 0.34 1.07
N GLY A 325 -12.71 1.40 1.88
CA GLY A 325 -11.41 2.00 2.19
C GLY A 325 -10.88 2.98 1.14
N SER A 326 -11.62 3.28 0.07
CA SER A 326 -11.27 4.31 -0.93
C SER A 326 -11.25 5.75 -0.40
N GLY A 327 -11.65 5.99 0.86
CA GLY A 327 -11.61 7.33 1.46
C GLY A 327 -12.91 8.13 1.38
N LYS A 328 -14.04 7.51 1.00
CA LYS A 328 -15.38 8.15 1.00
C LYS A 328 -15.68 8.86 2.32
N GLU A 329 -15.50 8.17 3.43
CA GLU A 329 -15.72 8.71 4.78
C GLU A 329 -14.75 9.83 5.15
N ALA A 330 -13.51 9.76 4.66
CA ALA A 330 -12.49 10.79 4.91
C ALA A 330 -12.87 12.11 4.22
N ILE A 331 -13.41 12.06 3.00
CA ILE A 331 -13.92 13.23 2.27
C ILE A 331 -15.07 13.89 3.04
N ILE A 332 -16.02 13.10 3.55
CA ILE A 332 -17.17 13.60 4.33
C ILE A 332 -16.73 14.19 5.68
N SER A 333 -15.80 13.53 6.35
CA SER A 333 -15.19 14.04 7.59
C SER A 333 -14.48 15.38 7.35
N HIS A 334 -13.76 15.50 6.23
CA HIS A 334 -13.09 16.74 5.86
C HIS A 334 -14.07 17.87 5.52
N LEU A 335 -15.21 17.54 4.88
CA LEU A 335 -16.29 18.49 4.66
C LEU A 335 -16.81 19.04 5.99
N ALA A 336 -17.13 18.19 6.97
CA ALA A 336 -17.54 18.64 8.31
C ALA A 336 -16.49 19.55 8.97
N HIS A 337 -15.21 19.18 8.86
CA HIS A 337 -14.11 20.00 9.36
C HIS A 337 -14.09 21.40 8.72
N ASN A 338 -14.21 21.48 7.40
CA ASN A 338 -14.18 22.77 6.68
C ASN A 338 -15.44 23.59 6.92
N ILE A 339 -16.61 22.98 7.09
CA ILE A 339 -17.84 23.67 7.51
C ILE A 339 -17.62 24.35 8.87
N VAL A 340 -17.10 23.63 9.87
CA VAL A 340 -16.84 24.18 11.22
C VAL A 340 -15.78 25.28 11.22
N LYS A 341 -14.85 25.25 10.26
CA LYS A 341 -13.79 26.24 10.10
C LYS A 341 -14.16 27.40 9.19
N ASP A 342 -15.40 27.46 8.70
CA ASP A 342 -15.87 28.46 7.75
C ASP A 342 -14.99 28.51 6.48
N LYS A 343 -14.52 27.33 6.02
CA LYS A 343 -13.69 27.13 4.82
C LYS A 343 -14.45 26.43 3.69
N VAL A 344 -15.72 26.77 3.55
CA VAL A 344 -16.61 26.29 2.50
C VAL A 344 -17.25 27.50 1.81
N PRO A 345 -17.85 27.35 0.61
CA PRO A 345 -18.63 28.43 0.01
C PRO A 345 -19.77 28.88 0.92
N ASP A 346 -20.20 30.13 0.77
CA ASP A 346 -21.23 30.77 1.61
C ASP A 346 -22.53 29.95 1.71
N ALA A 347 -22.88 29.23 0.64
CA ALA A 347 -24.06 28.35 0.59
C ALA A 347 -24.03 27.21 1.63
N LEU A 348 -22.85 26.84 2.11
CA LEU A 348 -22.61 25.76 3.06
C LEU A 348 -22.28 26.26 4.48
N PHE A 349 -22.26 27.58 4.72
CA PHE A 349 -22.04 28.13 6.05
C PHE A 349 -23.16 27.73 7.03
N ASP A 350 -22.76 27.53 8.29
CA ASP A 350 -23.64 27.12 9.39
C ASP A 350 -24.48 25.85 9.13
N LYS A 351 -24.13 25.07 8.10
CA LYS A 351 -24.72 23.76 7.84
C LYS A 351 -24.27 22.75 8.90
N ARG A 352 -25.14 21.79 9.17
CA ARG A 352 -24.94 20.66 10.06
C ARG A 352 -24.83 19.40 9.19
N LEU A 353 -23.71 18.69 9.26
CA LEU A 353 -23.50 17.43 8.52
C LEU A 353 -23.76 16.26 9.46
N VAL A 354 -24.77 15.45 9.13
CA VAL A 354 -25.29 14.39 10.00
C VAL A 354 -25.23 13.05 9.26
N SER A 355 -24.68 12.02 9.88
CA SER A 355 -24.58 10.66 9.34
C SER A 355 -25.69 9.77 9.87
N LEU A 356 -26.63 9.36 9.03
CA LEU A 356 -27.78 8.54 9.42
C LEU A 356 -27.46 7.03 9.39
N SER A 357 -27.72 6.33 10.49
CA SER A 357 -27.57 4.87 10.56
C SER A 357 -28.88 4.17 10.21
N ILE A 358 -28.94 3.54 9.03
CA ILE A 358 -30.11 2.76 8.61
C ILE A 358 -30.33 1.54 9.53
N GLY A 359 -29.24 0.92 9.99
CA GLY A 359 -29.31 -0.22 10.91
C GLY A 359 -30.00 0.15 12.22
N GLU A 360 -29.65 1.29 12.82
CA GLU A 360 -30.28 1.75 14.07
C GLU A 360 -31.74 2.15 13.87
N LEU A 361 -32.06 2.80 12.74
CA LEU A 361 -33.41 3.22 12.39
C LEU A 361 -34.38 2.03 12.32
N VAL A 362 -33.91 0.90 11.76
CA VAL A 362 -34.67 -0.33 11.55
C VAL A 362 -34.63 -1.27 12.75
N SER A 363 -33.59 -1.17 13.59
CA SER A 363 -33.40 -2.07 14.73
C SER A 363 -34.55 -2.01 15.75
N GLY A 364 -34.99 -3.19 16.19
CA GLY A 364 -35.97 -3.35 17.27
C GLY A 364 -37.36 -2.80 16.98
N ALA A 365 -37.72 -2.56 15.71
CA ALA A 365 -38.96 -1.91 15.30
C ALA A 365 -39.75 -2.76 14.29
N GLY A 366 -41.09 -2.73 14.41
CA GLY A 366 -41.97 -3.29 13.39
C GLY A 366 -42.06 -2.40 12.14
N PRO A 367 -42.57 -2.91 10.99
CA PRO A 367 -42.65 -2.15 9.74
C PRO A 367 -43.40 -0.81 9.85
N GLU A 368 -44.51 -0.77 10.61
CA GLU A 368 -45.28 0.46 10.83
C GLU A 368 -44.51 1.50 11.65
N GLU A 369 -43.75 1.02 12.64
CA GLU A 369 -42.91 1.88 13.49
C GLU A 369 -41.74 2.43 12.68
N ILE A 370 -41.11 1.63 11.82
CA ILE A 370 -40.06 2.08 10.88
C ILE A 370 -40.61 3.18 9.97
N SER A 371 -41.78 2.96 9.35
CA SER A 371 -42.44 3.99 8.53
C SER A 371 -42.66 5.29 9.31
N THR A 372 -43.12 5.18 10.56
CA THR A 372 -43.35 6.34 11.43
C THR A 372 -42.04 7.06 11.74
N ARG A 373 -40.99 6.35 12.15
CA ARG A 373 -39.65 6.89 12.40
C ARG A 373 -39.11 7.62 11.18
N VAL A 374 -39.17 7.00 10.00
CA VAL A 374 -38.70 7.60 8.73
C VAL A 374 -39.46 8.89 8.40
N ARG A 375 -40.78 8.91 8.56
CA ARG A 375 -41.59 10.12 8.30
C ARG A 375 -41.25 11.25 9.28
N VAL A 376 -41.10 10.93 10.57
CA VAL A 376 -40.72 11.93 11.59
C VAL A 376 -39.33 12.50 11.30
N VAL A 377 -38.34 11.65 11.03
CA VAL A 377 -36.99 12.07 10.67
C VAL A 377 -37.01 12.94 9.40
N THR A 378 -37.77 12.55 8.38
CA THR A 378 -37.90 13.34 7.14
C THR A 378 -38.50 14.72 7.40
N ASN A 379 -39.53 14.82 8.25
CA ASN A 379 -40.13 16.10 8.61
C ASN A 379 -39.18 16.99 9.43
N GLU A 380 -38.38 16.40 10.33
CA GLU A 380 -37.34 17.13 11.08
C GLU A 380 -36.27 17.69 10.14
N LEU A 381 -35.80 16.90 9.15
CA LEU A 381 -34.84 17.34 8.14
C LEU A 381 -35.37 18.53 7.33
N ILE A 382 -36.60 18.45 6.82
CA ILE A 382 -37.25 19.53 6.06
C ILE A 382 -37.40 20.79 6.94
N GLY A 383 -37.77 20.61 8.21
CA GLY A 383 -37.98 21.72 9.15
C GLY A 383 -36.68 22.44 9.54
N ALA A 384 -35.56 21.72 9.64
CA ALA A 384 -34.29 22.27 10.07
C ALA A 384 -33.62 23.17 9.01
N LYS A 385 -33.76 22.84 7.71
CA LYS A 385 -33.21 23.56 6.53
C LYS A 385 -31.68 23.75 6.46
N ASN A 386 -30.97 23.56 7.56
CA ASN A 386 -29.53 23.70 7.64
C ASN A 386 -28.80 22.35 7.72
N ILE A 387 -29.45 21.23 7.36
CA ILE A 387 -28.86 19.90 7.47
C ILE A 387 -28.41 19.40 6.10
N ILE A 388 -27.19 18.86 6.05
CA ILE A 388 -26.69 17.97 5.02
C ILE A 388 -26.75 16.56 5.60
N LEU A 389 -27.48 15.67 4.95
CA LEU A 389 -27.66 14.28 5.37
C LEU A 389 -26.65 13.39 4.64
N TYR A 390 -25.79 12.70 5.39
CA TYR A 390 -24.96 11.63 4.88
C TYR A 390 -25.62 10.27 5.18
N ILE A 391 -25.78 9.43 4.16
CA ILE A 391 -26.28 8.06 4.30
C ILE A 391 -25.17 7.10 3.84
N PRO A 392 -24.40 6.51 4.77
CA PRO A 392 -23.46 5.46 4.43
C PRO A 392 -24.20 4.22 3.93
N ASP A 393 -23.60 3.52 2.97
CA ASP A 393 -24.16 2.29 2.37
C ASP A 393 -25.62 2.48 1.94
N ILE A 394 -25.90 3.54 1.19
CA ILE A 394 -27.26 3.99 0.81
C ILE A 394 -28.08 2.92 0.09
N HIS A 395 -27.44 1.93 -0.53
CA HIS A 395 -28.11 0.76 -1.12
C HIS A 395 -28.91 -0.04 -0.08
N ASN A 396 -28.57 0.04 1.21
CA ASN A 396 -29.31 -0.62 2.28
C ASN A 396 -30.75 -0.09 2.41
N LEU A 397 -31.05 1.12 1.92
CA LEU A 397 -32.41 1.64 1.83
C LEU A 397 -33.35 0.75 0.98
N PHE A 398 -32.78 -0.07 0.08
CA PHE A 398 -33.50 -1.02 -0.77
C PHE A 398 -33.50 -2.44 -0.21
N LYS A 399 -32.53 -2.78 0.67
CA LYS A 399 -32.39 -4.10 1.31
C LYS A 399 -33.26 -4.30 2.55
N THR A 400 -33.93 -3.24 3.03
CA THR A 400 -34.78 -3.28 4.24
C THR A 400 -36.07 -4.10 4.11
N ALA A 401 -36.34 -4.71 2.96
CA ALA A 401 -37.56 -5.44 2.70
C ALA A 401 -37.41 -6.95 2.97
N GLY A 402 -38.15 -7.45 3.95
CA GLY A 402 -38.78 -8.76 3.77
C GLY A 402 -39.78 -8.67 2.60
N GLU A 403 -40.02 -9.76 1.89
CA GLU A 403 -40.95 -9.81 0.75
C GLU A 403 -42.32 -9.20 1.12
N GLY A 404 -42.60 -7.99 0.62
CA GLY A 404 -43.90 -7.31 0.77
C GLY A 404 -43.94 -5.96 1.52
N PHE A 405 -42.84 -5.43 2.05
CA PHE A 405 -42.84 -4.16 2.79
C PHE A 405 -42.34 -2.95 1.97
N MET A 406 -42.86 -1.74 2.28
CA MET A 406 -42.40 -0.48 1.67
C MET A 406 -40.93 -0.20 2.02
N ASN A 407 -40.09 -0.02 1.01
CA ASN A 407 -38.69 0.34 1.19
C ASN A 407 -38.54 1.73 1.81
N VAL A 408 -37.59 1.91 2.73
CA VAL A 408 -37.29 3.22 3.34
C VAL A 408 -36.99 4.28 2.27
N ALA A 409 -36.35 3.86 1.16
CA ALA A 409 -36.11 4.69 -0.01
C ALA A 409 -37.39 5.37 -0.54
N THR A 410 -38.51 4.65 -0.64
CA THR A 410 -39.75 5.20 -1.23
C THR A 410 -40.41 6.26 -0.35
N LEU A 411 -40.20 6.18 0.97
CA LEU A 411 -40.72 7.17 1.93
C LEU A 411 -39.92 8.47 1.91
N MET A 412 -38.61 8.39 1.69
CA MET A 412 -37.73 9.58 1.67
C MET A 412 -37.63 10.22 0.28
N LEU A 413 -37.78 9.43 -0.80
CA LEU A 413 -37.56 9.88 -2.17
C LEU A 413 -38.31 11.17 -2.55
N PRO A 414 -39.58 11.40 -2.18
CA PRO A 414 -40.26 12.65 -2.49
C PRO A 414 -39.55 13.90 -1.92
N ALA A 415 -39.00 13.80 -0.70
CA ALA A 415 -38.29 14.90 -0.06
C ALA A 415 -36.89 15.12 -0.66
N ILE A 416 -36.21 14.03 -1.03
CA ILE A 416 -34.89 14.07 -1.67
C ILE A 416 -35.00 14.64 -3.10
N ALA A 417 -35.96 14.14 -3.89
CA ALA A 417 -36.24 14.59 -5.26
C ALA A 417 -36.71 16.04 -5.34
N GLY A 418 -37.39 16.52 -4.28
CA GLY A 418 -37.78 17.92 -4.16
C GLY A 418 -36.66 18.86 -3.70
N ASP A 419 -35.42 18.40 -3.56
CA ASP A 419 -34.27 19.18 -3.06
C ASP A 419 -34.54 19.85 -1.70
N ALA A 420 -35.37 19.23 -0.84
CA ALA A 420 -35.78 19.82 0.44
C ALA A 420 -34.63 19.93 1.45
N PHE A 421 -33.63 19.05 1.34
CA PHE A 421 -32.38 19.05 2.07
C PHE A 421 -31.30 18.39 1.20
N GLN A 422 -30.03 18.63 1.54
CA GLN A 422 -28.89 18.11 0.78
C GLN A 422 -28.59 16.68 1.24
N VAL A 423 -28.41 15.76 0.28
CA VAL A 423 -28.08 14.36 0.58
C VAL A 423 -26.75 13.96 -0.05
N ILE A 424 -25.92 13.29 0.74
CA ILE A 424 -24.74 12.58 0.28
C ILE A 424 -24.97 11.10 0.57
N GLY A 425 -25.12 10.28 -0.47
CA GLY A 425 -25.11 8.83 -0.34
C GLY A 425 -23.73 8.26 -0.64
N SER A 426 -23.34 7.17 0.01
CA SER A 426 -22.19 6.37 -0.42
C SER A 426 -22.59 4.92 -0.70
N THR A 427 -22.00 4.33 -1.72
CA THR A 427 -22.21 2.92 -2.08
C THR A 427 -20.94 2.32 -2.68
N TYR A 428 -20.96 1.03 -2.95
CA TYR A 428 -19.88 0.31 -3.63
C TYR A 428 -20.25 0.02 -5.09
N PRO A 429 -19.27 -0.18 -5.99
CA PRO A 429 -19.55 -0.42 -7.41
C PRO A 429 -20.49 -1.60 -7.68
N ARG A 430 -20.34 -2.70 -6.93
CA ARG A 430 -21.22 -3.88 -7.06
C ARG A 430 -22.66 -3.55 -6.69
N GLU A 431 -22.88 -3.03 -5.48
CA GLU A 431 -24.21 -2.68 -4.97
C GLU A 431 -24.86 -1.56 -5.79
N MET A 432 -24.07 -0.66 -6.36
CA MET A 432 -24.57 0.34 -7.32
C MET A 432 -25.26 -0.36 -8.49
N LYS A 433 -24.61 -1.35 -9.10
CA LYS A 433 -25.12 -2.08 -10.26
C LYS A 433 -26.32 -2.97 -9.92
N THR A 434 -26.28 -3.68 -8.79
CA THR A 434 -27.32 -4.66 -8.44
C THR A 434 -28.54 -4.04 -7.76
N GLU A 435 -28.34 -3.03 -6.91
CA GLU A 435 -29.40 -2.50 -6.02
C GLU A 435 -29.89 -1.10 -6.40
N ILE A 436 -29.08 -0.26 -7.05
CA ILE A 436 -29.43 1.16 -7.29
C ILE A 436 -29.76 1.41 -8.76
N GLU A 437 -28.98 0.90 -9.71
CA GLU A 437 -29.20 1.11 -11.16
C GLU A 437 -30.53 0.51 -11.66
N THR A 438 -31.08 -0.46 -10.93
CA THR A 438 -32.42 -1.02 -11.17
C THR A 438 -33.55 -0.01 -10.89
N HIS A 439 -33.26 1.09 -10.19
CA HIS A 439 -34.22 2.12 -9.79
C HIS A 439 -33.86 3.49 -10.39
N SER A 440 -34.17 3.70 -11.67
CA SER A 440 -33.83 4.92 -12.41
C SER A 440 -34.33 6.22 -11.76
N ASP A 441 -35.51 6.19 -11.16
CA ASP A 441 -36.12 7.37 -10.53
C ASP A 441 -35.27 7.86 -9.35
N PHE A 442 -34.74 6.94 -8.56
CA PHE A 442 -33.85 7.27 -7.43
C PHE A 442 -32.51 7.80 -7.94
N LEU A 443 -31.90 7.12 -8.90
CA LEU A 443 -30.59 7.51 -9.45
C LEU A 443 -30.62 8.90 -10.12
N SER A 444 -31.73 9.25 -10.77
CA SER A 444 -31.87 10.54 -11.48
C SER A 444 -31.75 11.78 -10.60
N VAL A 445 -31.89 11.62 -9.28
CA VAL A 445 -31.86 12.68 -8.27
C VAL A 445 -30.44 12.97 -7.78
N PHE A 446 -29.47 12.07 -8.02
CA PHE A 446 -28.10 12.20 -7.56
C PHE A 446 -27.11 12.48 -8.69
N GLU A 447 -26.12 13.32 -8.43
CA GLU A 447 -24.91 13.39 -9.25
C GLU A 447 -23.87 12.41 -8.71
N THR A 448 -23.31 11.58 -9.59
CA THR A 448 -22.34 10.55 -9.21
C THR A 448 -20.93 11.12 -9.18
N VAL A 449 -20.20 10.84 -8.10
CA VAL A 449 -18.77 11.14 -7.95
C VAL A 449 -18.07 9.83 -7.63
N ARG A 450 -17.17 9.40 -8.51
CA ARG A 450 -16.36 8.20 -8.29
C ARG A 450 -15.18 8.56 -7.40
N VAL A 451 -14.94 7.73 -6.38
CA VAL A 451 -13.83 7.85 -5.45
C VAL A 451 -12.90 6.68 -5.68
N GLU A 452 -11.70 6.99 -6.16
CA GLU A 452 -10.69 6.00 -6.50
C GLU A 452 -9.78 5.70 -5.30
N GLU A 453 -8.80 4.82 -5.47
CA GLU A 453 -7.73 4.62 -4.49
C GLU A 453 -6.78 5.84 -4.50
N ILE A 454 -6.25 6.23 -3.34
CA ILE A 454 -5.23 7.29 -3.29
C ILE A 454 -3.94 6.87 -4.00
N SER A 455 -3.20 7.85 -4.52
CA SER A 455 -1.88 7.61 -5.10
C SER A 455 -0.87 7.09 -4.07
N GLU A 456 0.18 6.37 -4.52
CA GLU A 456 1.29 5.95 -3.64
C GLU A 456 1.92 7.15 -2.91
N ASP A 457 2.06 8.29 -3.58
CA ASP A 457 2.60 9.52 -2.99
C ASP A 457 1.71 10.07 -1.86
N ASP A 458 0.38 10.06 -2.06
CA ASP A 458 -0.57 10.48 -1.05
C ASP A 458 -0.65 9.47 0.11
N ALA A 459 -0.51 8.18 -0.17
CA ALA A 459 -0.41 7.14 0.84
C ALA A 459 0.86 7.31 1.70
N ILE A 460 2.01 7.56 1.09
CA ILE A 460 3.27 7.86 1.79
C ILE A 460 3.08 9.08 2.70
N ARG A 461 2.46 10.15 2.19
CA ARG A 461 2.16 11.35 3.01
C ARG A 461 1.24 11.00 4.18
N LEU A 462 0.18 10.25 3.96
CA LEU A 462 -0.74 9.85 5.03
C LEU A 462 -0.06 8.98 6.09
N LEU A 463 0.69 7.96 5.68
CA LEU A 463 1.44 7.09 6.59
C LEU A 463 2.55 7.82 7.34
N THR A 464 3.19 8.81 6.72
CA THR A 464 4.14 9.71 7.39
C THR A 464 3.48 10.35 8.63
N TYR A 465 2.18 10.68 8.57
CA TYR A 465 1.44 11.16 9.73
C TYR A 465 1.08 10.03 10.72
N ALA A 466 0.59 8.90 10.22
CA ALA A 466 0.21 7.76 11.06
C ALA A 466 1.38 7.21 11.87
N VAL A 467 2.57 7.19 11.29
CA VAL A 467 3.82 6.76 11.91
C VAL A 467 4.11 7.54 13.19
N VAL A 468 3.82 8.84 13.26
CA VAL A 468 4.04 9.62 14.50
C VAL A 468 3.26 9.02 15.68
N ILE A 469 2.07 8.47 15.43
CA ILE A 469 1.24 7.80 16.43
C ILE A 469 1.79 6.40 16.72
N LEU A 470 2.14 5.65 15.68
CA LEU A 470 2.69 4.29 15.80
C LEU A 470 4.04 4.27 16.53
N GLU A 471 4.97 5.18 16.25
CA GLU A 471 6.26 5.30 16.94
C GLU A 471 6.05 5.47 18.45
N LYS A 472 5.03 6.23 18.86
CA LYS A 472 4.69 6.42 20.28
C LYS A 472 4.11 5.15 20.91
N GLN A 473 3.32 4.39 20.16
CA GLN A 473 2.68 3.16 20.62
C GLN A 473 3.67 2.00 20.75
N TYR A 474 4.53 1.81 19.73
CA TYR A 474 5.49 0.70 19.66
C TYR A 474 6.85 1.06 20.27
N ASN A 475 7.14 2.34 20.51
CA ASN A 475 8.43 2.84 20.99
C ASN A 475 9.61 2.47 20.06
N ILE A 476 9.34 2.46 18.75
CA ILE A 476 10.30 2.17 17.67
C ILE A 476 10.26 3.34 16.69
N VAL A 477 11.43 3.80 16.23
CA VAL A 477 11.53 4.82 15.18
C VAL A 477 11.32 4.16 13.82
N VAL A 478 10.52 4.75 12.94
CA VAL A 478 10.30 4.20 11.60
C VAL A 478 11.11 4.99 10.58
N SER A 479 11.90 4.30 9.76
CA SER A 479 12.62 4.92 8.65
C SER A 479 11.67 5.35 7.54
N PHE A 480 12.06 6.37 6.78
CA PHE A 480 11.24 6.84 5.66
C PHE A 480 11.23 5.82 4.51
N GLU A 481 12.33 5.11 4.30
CA GLU A 481 12.40 4.00 3.33
C GLU A 481 11.47 2.85 3.74
N ALA A 482 11.32 2.54 5.03
CA ALA A 482 10.34 1.56 5.50
C ALA A 482 8.90 1.94 5.12
N ILE A 483 8.55 3.24 5.17
CA ILE A 483 7.22 3.73 4.78
C ILE A 483 7.02 3.54 3.27
N LYS A 484 8.00 3.96 2.45
CA LYS A 484 7.93 3.76 1.00
C LYS A 484 7.84 2.30 0.62
N ALA A 485 8.68 1.45 1.21
CA ALA A 485 8.66 0.01 0.99
C ALA A 485 7.29 -0.56 1.36
N SER A 486 6.72 -0.15 2.49
CA SER A 486 5.39 -0.58 2.92
C SER A 486 4.32 -0.22 1.87
N VAL A 487 4.34 1.01 1.33
CA VAL A 487 3.38 1.46 0.31
C VAL A 487 3.58 0.73 -1.01
N SER A 488 4.80 0.70 -1.53
CA SER A 488 5.10 0.07 -2.82
C SER A 488 4.77 -1.42 -2.81
N ILE A 489 5.13 -2.11 -1.72
CA ILE A 489 4.83 -3.53 -1.54
C ILE A 489 3.34 -3.75 -1.33
N ALA A 490 2.66 -2.93 -0.52
CA ALA A 490 1.22 -2.99 -0.35
C ALA A 490 0.45 -2.85 -1.65
N HIS A 491 0.77 -1.82 -2.44
CA HIS A 491 0.12 -1.55 -3.71
C HIS A 491 0.32 -2.69 -4.72
N LYS A 492 1.53 -3.25 -4.77
CA LYS A 492 1.87 -4.30 -5.71
C LYS A 492 1.37 -5.69 -5.28
N TYR A 493 1.44 -6.01 -3.98
CA TYR A 493 1.23 -7.37 -3.48
C TYR A 493 -0.02 -7.59 -2.62
N PHE A 494 -0.61 -6.54 -2.05
CA PHE A 494 -1.71 -6.64 -1.09
C PHE A 494 -3.01 -5.99 -1.60
N LYS A 495 -3.43 -6.35 -2.82
CA LYS A 495 -4.60 -5.77 -3.51
C LYS A 495 -5.98 -6.04 -2.90
N GLN A 496 -6.06 -6.90 -1.88
CA GLN A 496 -7.32 -7.17 -1.18
C GLN A 496 -7.82 -5.96 -0.39
N LYS A 497 -6.92 -5.03 -0.05
CA LYS A 497 -7.23 -3.81 0.70
C LYS A 497 -6.54 -2.64 0.01
N LEU A 498 -7.28 -1.56 -0.22
CA LEU A 498 -6.73 -0.37 -0.86
C LEU A 498 -5.72 0.37 0.03
N LEU A 499 -4.81 1.10 -0.59
CA LEU A 499 -3.99 2.11 0.07
C LEU A 499 -4.90 3.17 0.72
N PRO A 500 -4.47 3.73 1.87
CA PRO A 500 -3.23 3.48 2.60
C PRO A 500 -3.32 2.26 3.54
N SER A 501 -4.50 1.64 3.64
CA SER A 501 -4.81 0.72 4.72
C SER A 501 -4.02 -0.59 4.64
N SER A 502 -3.76 -1.10 3.44
CA SER A 502 -2.89 -2.28 3.24
C SER A 502 -1.45 -2.02 3.65
N ALA A 503 -0.94 -0.83 3.36
CA ALA A 503 0.40 -0.40 3.74
C ALA A 503 0.52 -0.16 5.25
N GLU A 504 -0.52 0.40 5.88
CA GLU A 504 -0.57 0.56 7.33
C GLU A 504 -0.58 -0.79 8.06
N ASP A 505 -1.34 -1.77 7.58
CA ASP A 505 -1.38 -3.12 8.14
C ASP A 505 0.00 -3.80 8.04
N LEU A 506 0.65 -3.72 6.87
CA LEU A 506 1.99 -4.26 6.66
C LEU A 506 3.01 -3.58 7.59
N LEU A 507 2.94 -2.26 7.74
CA LEU A 507 3.82 -1.51 8.62
C LEU A 507 3.61 -1.87 10.10
N LYS A 508 2.37 -2.02 10.55
CA LYS A 508 2.03 -2.46 11.93
C LYS A 508 2.53 -3.87 12.22
N GLU A 509 2.43 -4.76 11.25
CA GLU A 509 2.96 -6.13 11.35
C GLU A 509 4.49 -6.11 11.45
N ALA A 510 5.16 -5.30 10.63
CA ALA A 510 6.60 -5.13 10.69
C ALA A 510 7.07 -4.48 12.00
N LEU A 511 6.32 -3.52 12.54
CA LEU A 511 6.55 -2.94 13.86
C LEU A 511 6.41 -3.98 14.98
N ALA A 512 5.41 -4.85 14.90
CA ALA A 512 5.24 -5.93 15.87
C ALA A 512 6.42 -6.91 15.83
N ASP A 513 6.88 -7.28 14.63
CA ASP A 513 8.06 -8.13 14.44
C ASP A 513 9.36 -7.45 14.95
N ALA A 514 9.54 -6.16 14.65
CA ALA A 514 10.66 -5.35 15.17
C ALA A 514 10.67 -5.31 16.70
N THR A 515 9.50 -5.16 17.31
CA THR A 515 9.33 -5.16 18.77
C THR A 515 9.74 -6.50 19.37
N GLN A 516 9.35 -7.62 18.74
CA GLN A 516 9.73 -8.95 19.19
C GLN A 516 11.25 -9.20 19.08
N ARG A 517 11.90 -8.63 18.06
CA ARG A 517 13.36 -8.71 17.87
C ARG A 517 14.16 -7.75 18.76
N GLY A 518 13.50 -6.80 19.43
CA GLY A 518 14.15 -5.78 20.26
C GLY A 518 14.81 -4.67 19.45
N GLU A 519 14.39 -4.46 18.20
CA GLU A 519 14.90 -3.42 17.33
C GLU A 519 14.43 -2.03 17.79
N LYS A 520 15.31 -1.03 17.65
CA LYS A 520 14.98 0.38 17.98
C LYS A 520 14.51 1.17 16.78
N MET A 521 14.73 0.64 15.58
CA MET A 521 14.38 1.28 14.33
C MET A 521 13.82 0.23 13.35
N LEU A 522 12.72 0.57 12.70
CA LEU A 522 12.16 -0.20 11.60
C LEU A 522 12.76 0.32 10.29
N THR A 523 13.51 -0.54 9.60
CA THR A 523 14.07 -0.31 8.27
C THR A 523 13.22 -0.95 7.18
N ASP A 524 13.47 -0.62 5.93
CA ASP A 524 12.80 -1.22 4.76
C ASP A 524 13.07 -2.73 4.64
N GLU A 525 14.29 -3.18 4.97
CA GLU A 525 14.67 -4.60 4.96
C GLU A 525 13.71 -5.47 5.79
N LEU A 526 13.32 -4.99 6.98
CA LEU A 526 12.43 -5.74 7.86
C LEU A 526 10.98 -5.74 7.34
N VAL A 527 10.53 -4.62 6.73
CA VAL A 527 9.23 -4.55 6.05
C VAL A 527 9.17 -5.55 4.89
N ILE A 528 10.23 -5.60 4.07
CA ILE A 528 10.36 -6.56 2.97
C ILE A 528 10.30 -8.00 3.51
N ALA A 529 11.10 -8.33 4.53
CA ALA A 529 11.12 -9.68 5.10
C ALA A 529 9.75 -10.12 5.69
N VAL A 530 8.98 -9.19 6.27
CA VAL A 530 7.62 -9.46 6.75
C VAL A 530 6.68 -9.70 5.57
N ALA A 531 6.75 -8.87 4.53
CA ALA A 531 5.95 -9.05 3.33
C ALA A 531 6.25 -10.37 2.63
N GLU A 532 7.53 -10.73 2.45
CA GLU A 532 7.95 -11.98 1.81
C GLU A 532 7.40 -13.22 2.52
N ARG A 533 7.45 -13.24 3.86
CA ARG A 533 6.84 -14.33 4.65
C ARG A 533 5.33 -14.42 4.45
N LYS A 534 4.66 -13.28 4.30
CA LYS A 534 3.20 -13.20 4.16
C LYS A 534 2.72 -13.61 2.78
N VAL A 535 3.44 -13.21 1.72
CA VAL A 535 3.11 -13.59 0.34
C VAL A 535 3.77 -14.90 -0.10
N ASN A 536 4.72 -15.41 0.70
CA ASN A 536 5.55 -16.59 0.43
C ASN A 536 6.34 -16.48 -0.89
N ILE A 537 6.80 -15.28 -1.22
CA ILE A 537 7.49 -14.96 -2.46
C ILE A 537 8.63 -13.99 -2.16
N PRO A 538 9.83 -14.21 -2.73
CA PRO A 538 10.91 -13.26 -2.63
C PRO A 538 10.59 -11.98 -3.40
N ILE A 539 10.63 -10.86 -2.67
CA ILE A 539 10.43 -9.48 -3.13
C ILE A 539 11.78 -8.78 -3.32
N HIS A 540 12.84 -9.22 -2.61
CA HIS A 540 14.20 -8.76 -2.82
C HIS A 540 14.69 -8.95 -4.27
N LYS A 541 15.68 -8.14 -4.67
CA LYS A 541 16.52 -8.49 -5.83
C LYS A 541 17.18 -9.82 -5.54
N THR A 542 17.15 -10.73 -6.51
CA THR A 542 17.58 -12.14 -6.39
C THR A 542 18.80 -12.27 -5.48
N THR A 543 18.59 -12.85 -4.30
CA THR A 543 19.69 -13.13 -3.37
C THR A 543 20.63 -14.16 -3.97
N LYS A 544 21.86 -14.27 -3.50
CA LYS A 544 22.79 -15.30 -4.00
C LYS A 544 22.18 -16.71 -3.88
N GLU A 545 21.49 -16.99 -2.78
CA GLU A 545 20.82 -18.27 -2.56
C GLU A 545 19.65 -18.52 -3.54
N GLU A 546 18.86 -17.49 -3.87
CA GLU A 546 17.79 -17.62 -4.86
C GLU A 546 18.36 -17.78 -6.27
N ALA A 547 19.43 -17.06 -6.60
CA ALA A 547 20.12 -17.21 -7.88
C ALA A 547 20.64 -18.65 -8.03
N ASP A 548 21.26 -19.20 -6.98
CA ASP A 548 21.73 -20.59 -6.98
C ASP A 548 20.58 -21.58 -7.13
N LYS A 549 19.43 -21.35 -6.48
CA LYS A 549 18.22 -22.18 -6.68
C LYS A 549 17.70 -22.12 -8.12
N LEU A 550 17.68 -20.94 -8.72
CA LEU A 550 17.20 -20.75 -10.10
C LEU A 550 18.18 -21.35 -11.14
N LEU A 551 19.48 -21.32 -10.87
CA LEU A 551 20.50 -21.92 -11.72
C LEU A 551 20.47 -23.46 -11.68
N ASN A 552 20.04 -24.04 -10.56
CA ASN A 552 19.92 -25.49 -10.35
C ASN A 552 18.44 -25.95 -10.34
N LEU A 553 17.54 -25.18 -10.96
CA LEU A 553 16.10 -25.43 -10.89
C LEU A 553 15.71 -26.75 -11.55
N GLU A 554 16.38 -27.11 -12.65
CA GLU A 554 16.24 -28.39 -13.32
C GLU A 554 16.50 -29.56 -12.35
N ASP A 555 17.62 -29.52 -11.60
CA ASP A 555 17.97 -30.57 -10.63
C ASP A 555 16.96 -30.67 -9.48
N ILE A 556 16.46 -29.52 -9.01
CA ILE A 556 15.41 -29.45 -7.98
C ILE A 556 14.13 -30.13 -8.48
N ILE A 557 13.73 -29.86 -9.73
CA ILE A 557 12.55 -30.50 -10.32
C ILE A 557 12.78 -32.00 -10.50
N HIS A 558 13.95 -32.42 -10.98
CA HIS A 558 14.30 -33.84 -11.18
C HIS A 558 14.44 -34.64 -9.89
N THR A 559 14.49 -33.99 -8.73
CA THR A 559 14.36 -34.68 -7.43
C THR A 559 13.02 -35.41 -7.30
N ASN A 560 11.95 -34.87 -7.91
CA ASN A 560 10.60 -35.42 -7.85
C ASN A 560 10.00 -35.76 -9.23
N MET A 561 10.75 -35.54 -10.32
CA MET A 561 10.31 -35.78 -11.69
C MET A 561 11.32 -36.67 -12.41
N VAL A 562 10.83 -37.74 -13.03
CA VAL A 562 11.65 -38.64 -13.86
C VAL A 562 11.49 -38.26 -15.33
N ASP A 563 12.62 -38.13 -16.03
CA ASP A 563 12.68 -37.80 -17.45
C ASP A 563 11.99 -36.45 -17.77
N GLN A 564 11.51 -36.25 -19.00
CA GLN A 564 10.89 -35.02 -19.49
C GLN A 564 11.85 -33.81 -19.48
N GLU A 565 13.15 -34.06 -19.72
CA GLU A 565 14.24 -33.08 -19.72
C GLU A 565 13.90 -31.78 -20.47
N GLN A 566 13.30 -31.90 -21.65
CA GLN A 566 12.93 -30.73 -22.45
C GLN A 566 11.80 -29.91 -21.83
N ALA A 567 10.82 -30.56 -21.19
CA ALA A 567 9.75 -29.87 -20.48
C ALA A 567 10.28 -29.14 -19.25
N VAL A 568 11.12 -29.81 -18.47
CA VAL A 568 11.77 -29.23 -17.28
C VAL A 568 12.66 -28.05 -17.68
N SER A 569 13.51 -28.21 -18.69
CA SER A 569 14.38 -27.15 -19.21
C SER A 569 13.60 -25.95 -19.75
N ALA A 570 12.49 -26.18 -20.47
CA ALA A 570 11.66 -25.10 -21.00
C ALA A 570 11.04 -24.26 -19.87
N VAL A 571 10.51 -24.92 -18.84
CA VAL A 571 9.93 -24.21 -17.69
C VAL A 571 11.01 -23.47 -16.88
N ALA A 572 12.12 -24.14 -16.57
CA ALA A 572 13.20 -23.52 -15.80
C ALA A 572 13.80 -22.30 -16.53
N ARG A 573 13.92 -22.37 -17.86
CA ARG A 573 14.35 -21.24 -18.70
C ARG A 573 13.38 -20.06 -18.61
N ALA A 574 12.07 -20.31 -18.74
CA ALA A 574 11.06 -19.25 -18.66
C ALA A 574 11.04 -18.57 -17.28
N LEU A 575 11.17 -19.35 -16.20
CA LEU A 575 11.25 -18.80 -14.83
C LEU A 575 12.52 -17.97 -14.63
N ARG A 576 13.67 -18.41 -15.15
CA ARG A 576 14.91 -17.63 -15.14
C ARG A 576 14.79 -16.31 -15.93
N GLN A 577 14.14 -16.32 -17.09
CA GLN A 577 13.87 -15.12 -17.88
C GLN A 577 12.99 -14.13 -17.12
N TYR A 578 11.96 -14.61 -16.44
CA TYR A 578 11.11 -13.77 -15.61
C TYR A 578 11.89 -13.13 -14.45
N ARG A 579 12.65 -13.93 -13.69
CA ARG A 579 13.42 -13.46 -12.54
C ARG A 579 14.56 -12.50 -12.90
N SER A 580 15.13 -12.64 -14.10
CA SER A 580 16.12 -11.69 -14.62
C SER A 580 15.51 -10.40 -15.19
N GLY A 581 14.18 -10.27 -15.18
CA GLY A 581 13.47 -9.12 -15.75
C GLY A 581 13.50 -9.07 -17.28
N LEU A 582 13.85 -10.19 -17.93
CA LEU A 582 13.92 -10.33 -19.39
C LEU A 582 12.64 -10.90 -20.00
N ALA A 583 11.67 -11.32 -19.19
CA ALA A 583 10.36 -11.73 -19.65
C ALA A 583 9.52 -10.53 -20.14
N ARG A 584 8.47 -10.83 -20.91
CA ARG A 584 7.48 -9.84 -21.34
C ARG A 584 6.83 -9.21 -20.10
N SER A 585 6.68 -7.87 -20.12
CA SER A 585 6.11 -7.13 -18.99
C SER A 585 4.58 -7.21 -18.87
N SER A 586 3.90 -7.83 -19.84
CA SER A 586 2.44 -7.99 -19.85
C SER A 586 2.08 -9.47 -19.78
N GLY A 587 1.03 -9.79 -19.01
CA GLY A 587 0.55 -11.15 -18.83
C GLY A 587 1.05 -11.84 -17.55
N PRO A 588 0.73 -13.12 -17.38
CA PRO A 588 1.20 -13.95 -16.27
C PRO A 588 2.72 -14.14 -16.30
N ILE A 589 3.30 -14.61 -15.17
CA ILE A 589 4.74 -14.91 -15.01
C ILE A 589 5.26 -15.77 -16.17
N ALA A 590 4.51 -16.83 -16.47
CA ALA A 590 4.75 -17.72 -17.59
C ALA A 590 3.45 -18.44 -17.95
N THR A 591 3.32 -18.75 -19.24
CA THR A 591 2.14 -19.42 -19.79
C THR A 591 2.57 -20.62 -20.61
N PHE A 592 2.13 -21.82 -20.24
CA PHE A 592 2.54 -23.05 -20.91
C PHE A 592 1.34 -23.85 -21.40
N LEU A 593 1.48 -24.43 -22.60
CA LEU A 593 0.58 -25.47 -23.09
C LEU A 593 1.32 -26.81 -23.06
N PHE A 594 0.99 -27.67 -22.11
CA PHE A 594 1.54 -29.01 -21.94
C PHE A 594 0.75 -30.00 -22.79
N VAL A 595 1.36 -30.54 -23.84
CA VAL A 595 0.71 -31.48 -24.75
C VAL A 595 1.37 -32.85 -24.69
N GLY A 596 0.57 -33.91 -24.58
CA GLY A 596 1.04 -35.29 -24.56
C GLY A 596 0.00 -36.24 -23.98
N PRO A 597 0.29 -37.55 -23.93
CA PRO A 597 -0.66 -38.55 -23.45
C PRO A 597 -0.98 -38.38 -21.95
N THR A 598 -2.01 -39.09 -21.48
CA THR A 598 -2.34 -39.11 -20.06
C THR A 598 -1.30 -39.89 -19.26
N GLY A 599 -0.99 -39.44 -18.04
CA GLY A 599 -0.13 -40.18 -17.11
C GLY A 599 1.38 -40.08 -17.35
N VAL A 600 1.83 -39.15 -18.20
CA VAL A 600 3.26 -38.88 -18.50
C VAL A 600 3.91 -37.83 -17.58
N GLY A 601 3.16 -37.18 -16.68
CA GLY A 601 3.71 -36.23 -15.69
C GLY A 601 3.33 -34.76 -15.87
N LYS A 602 2.44 -34.40 -16.81
CA LYS A 602 1.98 -33.00 -17.02
C LYS A 602 1.50 -32.33 -15.72
N THR A 603 0.59 -32.98 -14.99
CA THR A 603 0.05 -32.49 -13.71
C THR A 603 1.08 -32.54 -12.60
N GLU A 604 2.02 -33.50 -12.64
CA GLU A 604 3.06 -33.63 -11.61
C GLU A 604 4.07 -32.48 -11.70
N LEU A 605 4.48 -32.10 -12.91
CA LEU A 605 5.31 -30.92 -13.12
C LEU A 605 4.64 -29.65 -12.57
N ALA A 606 3.34 -29.48 -12.81
CA ALA A 606 2.58 -28.35 -12.28
C ALA A 606 2.58 -28.31 -10.74
N LYS A 607 2.47 -29.47 -10.07
CA LYS A 607 2.55 -29.56 -8.60
C LYS A 607 3.94 -29.23 -8.06
N ILE A 608 4.98 -29.76 -8.70
CA ILE A 608 6.37 -29.48 -8.34
C ILE A 608 6.66 -27.98 -8.49
N LEU A 609 6.20 -27.37 -9.57
CA LEU A 609 6.33 -25.92 -9.77
C LEU A 609 5.57 -25.12 -8.74
N ALA A 610 4.35 -25.53 -8.35
CA ALA A 610 3.60 -24.86 -7.31
C ALA A 610 4.37 -24.86 -5.97
N THR A 611 4.96 -26.00 -5.60
CA THR A 611 5.79 -26.11 -4.39
C THR A 611 7.12 -25.36 -4.52
N THR A 612 7.77 -25.42 -5.66
CA THR A 612 9.11 -24.83 -5.84
C THR A 612 9.06 -23.31 -5.97
N GLN A 613 8.05 -22.76 -6.66
CA GLN A 613 7.92 -21.32 -6.93
C GLN A 613 7.06 -20.59 -5.88
N PHE A 614 5.99 -21.21 -5.39
CA PHE A 614 5.05 -20.60 -4.46
C PHE A 614 5.07 -21.24 -3.06
N GLY A 615 6.01 -22.17 -2.82
CA GLY A 615 6.28 -22.82 -1.54
C GLY A 615 5.26 -23.86 -1.07
N SER A 616 4.13 -24.03 -1.76
CA SER A 616 3.08 -24.99 -1.36
C SER A 616 2.28 -25.53 -2.55
N GLU A 617 1.96 -26.83 -2.52
CA GLU A 617 1.02 -27.44 -3.48
C GLU A 617 -0.39 -26.83 -3.39
N GLN A 618 -0.78 -26.25 -2.25
CA GLN A 618 -2.08 -25.59 -2.08
C GLN A 618 -2.24 -24.30 -2.91
N MET A 619 -1.14 -23.80 -3.48
CA MET A 619 -1.14 -22.69 -4.43
C MET A 619 -1.45 -23.14 -5.85
N LEU A 620 -1.65 -24.45 -6.09
CA LEU A 620 -2.16 -25.00 -7.34
C LEU A 620 -3.68 -24.86 -7.41
N LEU A 621 -4.16 -23.91 -8.22
CA LEU A 621 -5.57 -23.75 -8.57
C LEU A 621 -5.88 -24.62 -9.78
N ARG A 622 -6.48 -25.79 -9.56
CA ARG A 622 -6.81 -26.74 -10.62
C ARG A 622 -8.26 -26.60 -11.07
N PHE A 623 -8.44 -26.49 -12.38
CA PHE A 623 -9.74 -26.44 -13.04
C PHE A 623 -9.81 -27.53 -14.11
N ASP A 624 -10.81 -28.40 -14.05
CA ASP A 624 -11.06 -29.41 -15.08
C ASP A 624 -11.93 -28.82 -16.19
N MET A 625 -11.37 -28.64 -17.39
CA MET A 625 -12.07 -28.00 -18.49
C MET A 625 -13.18 -28.87 -19.09
N SER A 626 -13.21 -30.16 -18.80
CA SER A 626 -14.33 -31.04 -19.15
C SER A 626 -15.64 -30.62 -18.48
N GLU A 627 -15.57 -29.94 -17.32
CA GLU A 627 -16.76 -29.41 -16.64
C GLU A 627 -17.32 -28.13 -17.28
N TYR A 628 -16.64 -27.57 -18.31
CA TYR A 628 -16.97 -26.27 -18.89
C TYR A 628 -17.23 -26.32 -20.40
N GLN A 629 -17.89 -27.39 -20.86
CA GLN A 629 -18.23 -27.61 -22.27
C GLN A 629 -19.43 -26.76 -22.74
N ASP A 630 -20.29 -26.33 -21.83
CA ASP A 630 -21.51 -25.59 -22.18
C ASP A 630 -21.27 -24.08 -22.30
N LYS A 631 -22.10 -23.39 -23.09
CA LYS A 631 -22.04 -21.92 -23.23
C LYS A 631 -22.25 -21.17 -21.91
N GLN A 632 -23.09 -21.68 -21.01
CA GLN A 632 -23.35 -21.06 -19.70
C GLN A 632 -22.17 -21.20 -18.72
N SER A 633 -21.18 -22.05 -19.04
CA SER A 633 -19.98 -22.27 -18.22
C SER A 633 -19.15 -21.00 -18.03
N ILE A 634 -19.28 -20.01 -18.92
CA ILE A 634 -18.60 -18.72 -18.78
C ILE A 634 -19.00 -18.02 -17.47
N PHE A 635 -20.27 -18.11 -17.06
CA PHE A 635 -20.76 -17.51 -15.82
C PHE A 635 -20.21 -18.21 -14.57
N ARG A 636 -19.86 -19.50 -14.68
CA ARG A 636 -19.14 -20.20 -13.59
C ARG A 636 -17.74 -19.64 -13.42
N PHE A 637 -17.09 -19.16 -14.49
CA PHE A 637 -15.73 -18.60 -14.45
C PHE A 637 -15.65 -17.16 -13.97
N ILE A 638 -16.55 -16.28 -14.45
CA ILE A 638 -16.52 -14.82 -14.19
C ILE A 638 -17.74 -14.28 -13.45
N GLY A 639 -18.60 -15.16 -12.95
CA GLY A 639 -19.83 -14.81 -12.25
C GLY A 639 -20.97 -14.43 -13.18
N THR A 640 -22.17 -14.22 -12.63
CA THR A 640 -23.34 -13.77 -13.39
C THR A 640 -23.45 -12.24 -13.43
N PRO A 641 -24.06 -11.64 -14.48
CA PRO A 641 -24.25 -10.19 -14.57
C PRO A 641 -25.08 -9.56 -13.45
N ASP A 642 -25.96 -10.36 -12.82
CA ASP A 642 -26.77 -9.95 -11.66
C ASP A 642 -26.02 -10.05 -10.33
N GLY A 643 -24.77 -10.53 -10.33
CA GLY A 643 -23.93 -10.66 -9.14
C GLY A 643 -24.38 -11.71 -8.13
N LYS A 644 -25.35 -12.59 -8.46
CA LYS A 644 -25.80 -13.66 -7.55
C LYS A 644 -24.81 -14.81 -7.44
N MET A 645 -24.15 -15.15 -8.54
CA MET A 645 -23.11 -16.17 -8.59
C MET A 645 -21.76 -15.50 -8.84
N SER A 646 -20.81 -15.73 -7.95
CA SER A 646 -19.41 -15.31 -8.16
C SER A 646 -18.68 -16.29 -9.08
N GLY A 647 -17.67 -15.80 -9.79
CA GLY A 647 -16.84 -16.63 -10.66
C GLY A 647 -15.83 -17.45 -9.87
N THR A 648 -15.73 -18.75 -10.15
CA THR A 648 -14.79 -19.66 -9.48
C THR A 648 -13.33 -19.28 -9.76
N LEU A 649 -12.99 -18.95 -11.01
CA LEU A 649 -11.65 -18.50 -11.37
C LEU A 649 -11.35 -17.13 -10.77
N THR A 650 -12.25 -16.16 -10.96
CA THR A 650 -12.02 -14.79 -10.49
C THR A 650 -11.86 -14.73 -8.98
N GLU A 651 -12.72 -15.40 -8.22
CA GLU A 651 -12.59 -15.44 -6.75
C GLU A 651 -11.35 -16.21 -6.29
N SER A 652 -11.01 -17.33 -6.92
CA SER A 652 -9.80 -18.09 -6.56
C SER A 652 -8.53 -17.28 -6.74
N VAL A 653 -8.45 -16.48 -7.81
CA VAL A 653 -7.29 -15.62 -8.09
C VAL A 653 -7.28 -14.37 -7.21
N ILE A 654 -8.44 -13.79 -6.87
CA ILE A 654 -8.53 -12.70 -5.88
C ILE A 654 -8.02 -13.18 -4.50
N GLN A 655 -8.41 -14.39 -4.09
CA GLN A 655 -7.98 -14.98 -2.83
C GLN A 655 -6.51 -15.39 -2.84
N LYS A 656 -6.03 -15.94 -3.97
CA LYS A 656 -4.66 -16.41 -4.17
C LYS A 656 -4.06 -15.79 -5.43
N PRO A 657 -3.68 -14.49 -5.40
CA PRO A 657 -3.13 -13.79 -6.57
C PRO A 657 -1.76 -14.33 -6.99
N TYR A 658 -1.11 -15.04 -6.07
CA TYR A 658 0.15 -15.74 -6.26
C TYR A 658 -0.09 -17.24 -6.31
N SER A 659 -0.35 -17.74 -7.51
CA SER A 659 -0.76 -19.13 -7.67
C SER A 659 -0.36 -19.69 -9.03
N LEU A 660 -0.35 -21.02 -9.09
CA LEU A 660 -0.27 -21.73 -10.36
C LEU A 660 -1.68 -22.15 -10.76
N ILE A 661 -2.13 -21.71 -11.92
CA ILE A 661 -3.43 -22.06 -12.48
C ILE A 661 -3.22 -23.22 -13.45
N LEU A 662 -3.84 -24.36 -13.15
CA LEU A 662 -3.82 -25.54 -14.00
C LEU A 662 -5.18 -25.74 -14.67
N LEU A 663 -5.21 -25.60 -16.00
CA LEU A 663 -6.37 -25.82 -16.85
C LEU A 663 -6.23 -27.21 -17.50
N ASP A 664 -6.88 -28.21 -16.92
CA ASP A 664 -6.74 -29.60 -17.35
C ASP A 664 -7.67 -29.89 -18.55
N GLU A 665 -7.18 -30.61 -19.57
CA GLU A 665 -7.95 -30.94 -20.78
C GLU A 665 -8.51 -29.73 -21.54
N PHE A 666 -7.67 -28.71 -21.72
CA PHE A 666 -8.05 -27.39 -22.23
C PHE A 666 -8.78 -27.40 -23.58
N GLU A 667 -8.51 -28.37 -24.45
CA GLU A 667 -9.21 -28.54 -25.73
C GLU A 667 -10.71 -28.84 -25.60
N LYS A 668 -11.17 -29.30 -24.43
CA LYS A 668 -12.57 -29.66 -24.22
C LYS A 668 -13.45 -28.48 -23.79
N ALA A 669 -12.87 -27.35 -23.37
CA ALA A 669 -13.66 -26.20 -22.95
C ALA A 669 -14.48 -25.61 -24.12
N HIS A 670 -15.61 -24.98 -23.78
CA HIS A 670 -16.38 -24.22 -24.75
C HIS A 670 -15.52 -23.08 -25.37
N PRO A 671 -15.66 -22.76 -26.68
CA PRO A 671 -14.87 -21.71 -27.32
C PRO A 671 -14.93 -20.34 -26.64
N ASP A 672 -16.07 -19.96 -26.06
CA ASP A 672 -16.22 -18.70 -25.32
C ASP A 672 -15.37 -18.67 -24.04
N VAL A 673 -15.16 -19.82 -23.39
CA VAL A 673 -14.25 -19.95 -22.24
C VAL A 673 -12.80 -19.85 -22.70
N LEU A 674 -12.45 -20.42 -23.87
CA LEU A 674 -11.09 -20.27 -24.43
C LEU A 674 -10.78 -18.81 -24.78
N ASN A 675 -11.74 -18.08 -25.33
CA ASN A 675 -11.58 -16.67 -25.71
C ASN A 675 -11.31 -15.78 -24.49
N LEU A 676 -11.90 -16.12 -23.34
CA LEU A 676 -11.66 -15.43 -22.08
C LEU A 676 -10.17 -15.47 -21.67
N PHE A 677 -9.52 -16.60 -21.90
CA PHE A 677 -8.09 -16.74 -21.61
C PHE A 677 -7.19 -15.97 -22.57
N LEU A 678 -7.67 -15.47 -23.72
CA LEU A 678 -6.85 -14.60 -24.57
C LEU A 678 -6.44 -13.32 -23.83
N GLN A 679 -7.35 -12.71 -23.08
CA GLN A 679 -7.07 -11.51 -22.27
C GLN A 679 -6.17 -11.86 -21.08
N VAL A 680 -6.45 -12.98 -20.41
CA VAL A 680 -5.64 -13.45 -19.28
C VAL A 680 -4.20 -13.71 -19.70
N LEU A 681 -3.97 -14.39 -20.82
CA LEU A 681 -2.63 -14.75 -21.29
C LEU A 681 -1.86 -13.57 -21.88
N ASP A 682 -2.55 -12.51 -22.34
CA ASP A 682 -1.91 -11.35 -22.98
C ASP A 682 -1.70 -10.17 -22.01
N ASP A 683 -2.79 -9.69 -21.42
CA ASP A 683 -2.85 -8.50 -20.58
C ASP A 683 -2.73 -8.85 -19.09
N GLY A 684 -2.80 -10.13 -18.73
CA GLY A 684 -2.71 -10.58 -17.34
C GLY A 684 -3.89 -10.09 -16.51
N ARG A 685 -5.02 -9.77 -17.13
CA ARG A 685 -6.21 -9.25 -16.44
C ARG A 685 -7.49 -9.73 -17.10
N ILE A 686 -8.54 -9.77 -16.30
CA ILE A 686 -9.91 -9.97 -16.78
C ILE A 686 -10.86 -9.15 -15.93
N THR A 687 -11.92 -8.65 -16.54
CA THR A 687 -13.02 -8.02 -15.81
C THR A 687 -14.15 -9.02 -15.63
N ASP A 688 -14.59 -9.20 -14.39
CA ASP A 688 -15.74 -10.04 -14.08
C ASP A 688 -17.06 -9.38 -14.53
N ASN A 689 -18.17 -10.11 -14.46
CA ASN A 689 -19.47 -9.59 -14.92
C ASN A 689 -20.07 -8.49 -14.01
N VAL A 690 -19.47 -8.25 -12.84
CA VAL A 690 -19.86 -7.20 -11.89
C VAL A 690 -19.00 -5.93 -12.11
N GLY A 691 -17.91 -6.02 -12.87
CA GLY A 691 -17.03 -4.89 -13.20
C GLY A 691 -15.72 -4.88 -12.41
N ARG A 692 -15.42 -5.92 -11.62
CA ARG A 692 -14.16 -6.05 -10.88
C ARG A 692 -13.06 -6.54 -11.81
N VAL A 693 -11.92 -5.85 -11.81
CA VAL A 693 -10.73 -6.28 -12.56
C VAL A 693 -9.90 -7.23 -11.71
N VAL A 694 -9.67 -8.44 -12.19
CA VAL A 694 -8.85 -9.47 -11.56
C VAL A 694 -7.48 -9.53 -12.23
N ASP A 695 -6.43 -9.60 -11.42
CA ASP A 695 -5.05 -9.54 -11.85
C ASP A 695 -4.36 -10.93 -11.80
N PHE A 696 -3.76 -11.32 -12.92
CA PHE A 696 -3.07 -12.58 -13.17
C PHE A 696 -1.55 -12.40 -13.38
N HIS A 697 -1.00 -11.19 -13.27
CA HIS A 697 0.43 -10.92 -13.52
C HIS A 697 1.36 -11.74 -12.62
N ASN A 698 0.89 -12.15 -11.46
CA ASN A 698 1.65 -12.92 -10.49
C ASN A 698 1.33 -14.42 -10.49
N THR A 699 0.69 -14.91 -11.56
CA THR A 699 0.30 -16.30 -11.71
C THR A 699 1.17 -17.02 -12.73
N ILE A 700 1.28 -18.34 -12.63
CA ILE A 700 1.75 -19.20 -13.73
C ILE A 700 0.52 -19.91 -14.28
N VAL A 701 0.29 -19.84 -15.60
CA VAL A 701 -0.84 -20.53 -16.23
C VAL A 701 -0.33 -21.74 -17.01
N ILE A 702 -0.78 -22.92 -16.64
CA ILE A 702 -0.49 -24.18 -17.33
C ILE A 702 -1.80 -24.73 -17.87
N ALA A 703 -1.91 -24.83 -19.19
CA ALA A 703 -2.97 -25.59 -19.84
C ALA A 703 -2.43 -26.98 -20.22
N THR A 704 -3.19 -28.04 -19.95
CA THR A 704 -2.85 -29.39 -20.44
C THR A 704 -3.74 -29.75 -21.62
N SER A 705 -3.19 -30.52 -22.56
CA SER A 705 -3.96 -31.06 -23.67
C SER A 705 -3.52 -32.47 -24.03
N ASN A 706 -4.48 -33.31 -24.43
CA ASN A 706 -4.21 -34.65 -24.97
C ASN A 706 -4.30 -34.66 -26.50
N ALA A 707 -4.56 -33.51 -27.13
CA ALA A 707 -4.75 -33.41 -28.58
C ALA A 707 -3.53 -33.93 -29.36
N ASN A 708 -3.80 -34.73 -30.40
CA ASN A 708 -2.79 -35.29 -31.30
C ASN A 708 -1.66 -36.10 -30.62
N SER A 709 -1.90 -36.67 -29.43
CA SER A 709 -0.88 -37.46 -28.71
C SER A 709 -0.36 -38.66 -29.51
N GLU A 710 -1.18 -39.26 -30.37
CA GLU A 710 -0.77 -40.36 -31.27
C GLU A 710 0.37 -39.95 -32.21
N PHE A 711 0.34 -38.72 -32.73
CA PHE A 711 1.40 -38.23 -33.60
C PHE A 711 2.75 -38.11 -32.87
N ILE A 712 2.73 -37.67 -31.60
CA ILE A 712 3.94 -37.58 -30.78
C ILE A 712 4.54 -38.99 -30.60
N LYS A 713 3.69 -39.98 -30.33
CA LYS A 713 4.10 -41.37 -30.20
C LYS A 713 4.74 -41.90 -31.49
N ASP A 714 4.06 -41.79 -32.62
CA ASP A 714 4.55 -42.31 -33.91
C ASP A 714 5.87 -41.64 -34.34
N ALA A 715 6.01 -40.34 -34.08
CA ALA A 715 7.20 -39.61 -34.45
C ALA A 715 8.42 -39.98 -33.58
N ILE A 716 8.21 -40.22 -32.28
CA ILE A 716 9.28 -40.67 -31.38
C ILE A 716 9.65 -42.14 -31.66
N GLU A 717 8.68 -43.03 -31.92
CA GLU A 717 8.94 -44.43 -32.30
C GLU A 717 9.70 -44.54 -33.62
N SER A 718 9.53 -43.58 -34.53
CA SER A 718 10.32 -43.48 -35.78
C SER A 718 11.68 -42.79 -35.61
N GLY A 719 12.10 -42.50 -34.37
CA GLY A 719 13.42 -41.98 -34.04
C GLY A 719 13.61 -40.48 -34.29
N ARG A 720 12.53 -39.70 -34.49
CA ARG A 720 12.60 -38.24 -34.63
C ARG A 720 12.72 -37.57 -33.27
N SER A 721 13.44 -36.46 -33.20
CA SER A 721 13.51 -35.65 -31.98
C SER A 721 12.26 -34.80 -31.80
N ILE A 722 12.00 -34.38 -30.56
CA ILE A 722 10.89 -33.47 -30.25
C ILE A 722 11.11 -32.10 -30.91
N GLU A 723 12.36 -31.64 -31.06
CA GLU A 723 12.66 -30.40 -31.78
C GLU A 723 12.22 -30.46 -33.25
N ASP A 724 12.44 -31.59 -33.93
CA ASP A 724 12.12 -31.77 -35.35
C ASP A 724 10.60 -31.73 -35.62
N ILE A 725 9.80 -32.19 -34.65
CA ILE A 725 8.34 -32.35 -34.81
C ILE A 725 7.57 -31.14 -34.31
N LYS A 726 8.21 -30.20 -33.60
CA LYS A 726 7.54 -29.08 -32.92
C LYS A 726 6.71 -28.21 -33.87
N ASP A 727 7.27 -27.84 -35.02
CA ASP A 727 6.59 -26.99 -36.01
C ASP A 727 5.46 -27.72 -36.75
N GLU A 728 5.68 -28.99 -37.09
CA GLU A 728 4.63 -29.84 -37.68
C GLU A 728 3.48 -30.03 -36.69
N PHE A 729 3.80 -30.26 -35.42
CA PHE A 729 2.82 -30.44 -34.36
C PHE A 729 2.03 -29.16 -34.09
N LYS A 730 2.69 -28.00 -34.07
CA LYS A 730 2.01 -26.71 -33.90
C LYS A 730 0.96 -26.48 -35.01
N LYS A 731 1.24 -26.90 -36.25
CA LYS A 731 0.25 -26.88 -37.34
C LYS A 731 -0.90 -27.85 -37.09
N LYS A 732 -0.67 -29.03 -36.54
CA LYS A 732 -1.75 -29.98 -36.21
C LYS A 732 -2.63 -29.50 -35.06
N LEU A 733 -2.07 -28.76 -34.10
CA LEU A 733 -2.84 -28.16 -33.00
C LEU A 733 -3.84 -27.10 -33.45
N THR A 734 -3.69 -26.50 -34.64
CA THR A 734 -4.66 -25.51 -35.13
C THR A 734 -6.04 -26.09 -35.43
N ALA A 735 -6.17 -27.42 -35.49
CA ALA A 735 -7.46 -28.09 -35.60
C ALA A 735 -8.30 -27.98 -34.31
N HIS A 736 -7.65 -27.85 -33.15
CA HIS A 736 -8.31 -27.79 -31.84
C HIS A 736 -8.26 -26.38 -31.23
N PHE A 737 -7.18 -25.64 -31.46
CA PHE A 737 -6.97 -24.31 -30.90
C PHE A 737 -6.82 -23.28 -32.01
N ARG A 738 -7.40 -22.09 -31.82
CA ARG A 738 -7.18 -20.97 -32.75
C ARG A 738 -5.70 -20.56 -32.72
N PRO A 739 -5.09 -20.18 -33.87
CA PRO A 739 -3.70 -19.71 -33.90
C PRO A 739 -3.44 -18.55 -32.96
N GLU A 740 -4.42 -17.66 -32.79
CA GLU A 740 -4.40 -16.54 -31.85
C GLU A 740 -4.09 -16.98 -30.42
N LEU A 741 -4.73 -18.06 -29.94
CA LEU A 741 -4.57 -18.60 -28.60
C LEU A 741 -3.21 -19.29 -28.44
N LEU A 742 -2.80 -20.09 -29.43
CA LEU A 742 -1.50 -20.78 -29.42
C LEU A 742 -0.31 -19.82 -29.36
N ASN A 743 -0.45 -18.64 -29.96
CA ASN A 743 0.60 -17.62 -29.95
C ASN A 743 0.64 -16.78 -28.66
N ARG A 744 -0.33 -16.94 -27.74
CA ARG A 744 -0.30 -16.30 -26.40
C ARG A 744 0.42 -17.13 -25.34
N PHE A 745 0.60 -18.43 -25.59
CA PHE A 745 1.43 -19.26 -24.73
C PHE A 745 2.91 -18.90 -24.93
N SER A 746 3.64 -18.83 -23.82
CA SER A 746 5.09 -18.58 -23.81
C SER A 746 5.83 -19.71 -24.52
N ASP A 747 5.40 -20.96 -24.27
CA ASP A 747 5.86 -22.13 -25.02
C ASP A 747 4.79 -23.23 -25.08
N VAL A 748 4.85 -24.03 -26.14
CA VAL A 748 4.10 -25.29 -26.27
C VAL A 748 5.08 -26.43 -25.99
N ILE A 749 4.87 -27.10 -24.87
CA ILE A 749 5.79 -28.11 -24.33
C ILE A 749 5.22 -29.49 -24.61
N LEU A 750 6.00 -30.31 -25.32
CA LEU A 750 5.64 -31.66 -25.70
C LEU A 750 6.17 -32.66 -24.67
N PHE A 751 5.29 -33.54 -24.21
CA PHE A 751 5.61 -34.63 -23.30
C PHE A 751 5.63 -35.95 -24.07
N LYS A 752 6.68 -36.73 -23.88
CA LYS A 752 6.83 -38.06 -24.48
C LYS A 752 6.25 -39.14 -23.57
N ASN A 753 5.91 -40.29 -24.18
CA ASN A 753 5.54 -41.48 -23.44
C ASN A 753 6.68 -41.92 -22.52
N LEU A 754 6.33 -42.39 -21.33
CA LEU A 754 7.29 -42.95 -20.38
C LEU A 754 7.75 -44.31 -20.88
N SER A 755 9.04 -44.60 -20.77
CA SER A 755 9.58 -45.94 -20.97
C SER A 755 9.31 -46.81 -19.73
N VAL A 756 9.56 -48.11 -19.88
CA VAL A 756 9.52 -49.05 -18.73
C VAL A 756 10.58 -48.65 -17.70
N ASP A 757 11.75 -48.22 -18.14
CA ASP A 757 12.84 -47.78 -17.25
C ASP A 757 12.46 -46.51 -16.47
N ASP A 758 11.76 -45.56 -17.11
CA ASP A 758 11.22 -44.39 -16.42
C ASP A 758 10.19 -44.81 -15.37
N THR A 759 9.35 -45.79 -15.70
CA THR A 759 8.35 -46.31 -14.76
C THR A 759 9.02 -46.99 -13.55
N ILE A 760 10.15 -47.68 -13.75
CA ILE A 760 10.95 -48.26 -12.67
C ILE A 760 11.53 -47.16 -11.77
N ALA A 761 12.08 -46.10 -12.35
CA ALA A 761 12.59 -44.96 -11.59
C ALA A 761 11.49 -44.26 -10.78
N ILE A 762 10.29 -44.09 -11.36
CA ILE A 762 9.12 -43.53 -10.66
C ILE A 762 8.69 -44.44 -9.51
N ALA A 763 8.64 -45.76 -9.72
CA ALA A 763 8.30 -46.73 -8.67
C ALA A 763 9.28 -46.64 -7.50
N ARG A 764 10.57 -46.59 -7.80
CA ARG A 764 11.63 -46.44 -6.79
C ARG A 764 11.46 -45.15 -5.98
N MET A 765 11.12 -44.04 -6.64
CA MET A 765 10.86 -42.76 -5.97
C MET A 765 9.64 -42.81 -5.06
N GLN A 766 8.52 -43.37 -5.51
CA GLN A 766 7.29 -43.50 -4.69
C GLN A 766 7.50 -44.43 -3.49
N ILE A 767 8.23 -45.53 -3.68
CA ILE A 767 8.59 -46.47 -2.61
C ILE A 767 9.51 -45.81 -1.58
N LYS A 768 10.51 -45.05 -2.02
CA LYS A 768 11.39 -44.28 -1.11
C LYS A 768 10.59 -43.27 -0.28
N LYS A 769 9.60 -42.62 -0.88
CA LYS A 769 8.70 -41.71 -0.16
C LYS A 769 7.84 -42.46 0.86
N LEU A 770 7.27 -43.61 0.47
CA LEU A 770 6.45 -44.46 1.34
C LEU A 770 7.24 -44.98 2.55
N THR A 771 8.43 -45.52 2.33
CA THR A 771 9.31 -46.05 3.39
C THR A 771 9.73 -44.96 4.36
N LYS A 772 10.03 -43.74 3.87
CA LYS A 772 10.31 -42.58 4.70
C LYS A 772 9.12 -42.21 5.59
N THR A 773 7.91 -42.04 5.01
CA THR A 773 6.70 -41.71 5.76
C THR A 773 6.37 -42.78 6.80
N LEU A 774 6.52 -44.05 6.45
CA LEU A 774 6.29 -45.17 7.37
C LEU A 774 7.26 -45.16 8.56
N GLY A 775 8.53 -44.82 8.32
CA GLY A 775 9.54 -44.67 9.36
C GLY A 775 9.30 -43.47 10.27
N GLU A 776 8.94 -42.31 9.72
CA GLU A 776 8.71 -41.07 10.49
C GLU A 776 7.40 -41.13 11.30
N ASP A 777 6.30 -41.60 10.69
CA ASP A 777 4.96 -41.54 11.31
C ASP A 777 4.65 -42.75 12.19
N GLN A 778 5.18 -43.93 11.85
CA GLN A 778 4.84 -45.20 12.52
C GLN A 778 6.07 -45.87 13.17
N GLY A 779 7.29 -45.35 12.95
CA GLY A 779 8.52 -45.92 13.48
C GLY A 779 8.84 -47.31 12.94
N ILE A 780 8.35 -47.66 11.75
CA ILE A 780 8.57 -48.96 11.12
C ILE A 780 9.57 -48.81 9.98
N ASN A 781 10.65 -49.60 10.00
CA ASN A 781 11.66 -49.57 8.95
C ASN A 781 11.34 -50.63 7.88
N LEU A 782 11.17 -50.20 6.64
CA LEU A 782 10.84 -51.06 5.50
C LEU A 782 11.93 -50.97 4.44
N VAL A 783 12.57 -52.10 4.15
CA VAL A 783 13.51 -52.28 3.04
C VAL A 783 12.80 -53.04 1.93
N ILE A 784 12.89 -52.57 0.69
CA ILE A 784 12.25 -53.21 -0.46
C ILE A 784 13.33 -53.61 -1.46
N ASP A 785 13.32 -54.86 -1.89
CA ASP A 785 14.27 -55.38 -2.88
C ASP A 785 14.04 -54.76 -4.26
N ASP A 786 15.13 -54.53 -5.01
CA ASP A 786 15.03 -53.91 -6.34
C ASP A 786 14.21 -54.76 -7.33
N ALA A 787 14.24 -56.09 -7.18
CA ALA A 787 13.41 -57.00 -7.96
C ALA A 787 11.91 -56.73 -7.76
N VAL A 788 11.48 -56.39 -6.55
CA VAL A 788 10.09 -56.02 -6.25
C VAL A 788 9.74 -54.69 -6.92
N VAL A 789 10.65 -53.71 -6.86
CA VAL A 789 10.45 -52.40 -7.51
C VAL A 789 10.26 -52.57 -9.01
N GLN A 790 11.13 -53.36 -9.66
CA GLN A 790 11.03 -53.65 -11.10
C GLN A 790 9.74 -54.40 -11.45
N HIS A 791 9.33 -55.37 -10.62
CA HIS A 791 8.10 -56.12 -10.84
C HIS A 791 6.85 -55.23 -10.74
N LEU A 792 6.76 -54.41 -9.69
CA LEU A 792 5.65 -53.46 -9.51
C LEU A 792 5.60 -52.42 -10.64
N ALA A 793 6.75 -51.96 -11.10
CA ALA A 793 6.84 -51.04 -12.23
C ALA A 793 6.34 -51.67 -13.53
N ARG A 794 6.68 -52.93 -13.82
CA ARG A 794 6.19 -53.65 -15.01
C ARG A 794 4.68 -53.85 -15.00
N ILE A 795 4.10 -54.19 -13.84
CA ILE A 795 2.64 -54.32 -13.69
C ILE A 795 1.95 -52.95 -13.77
N GLY A 796 2.57 -51.92 -13.19
CA GLY A 796 2.05 -50.57 -13.16
C GLY A 796 2.26 -49.76 -14.44
N HIS A 797 2.99 -50.30 -15.43
CA HIS A 797 3.26 -49.66 -16.71
C HIS A 797 2.15 -49.94 -17.72
N ASP A 798 1.53 -48.88 -18.23
CA ASP A 798 0.54 -48.96 -19.29
C ASP A 798 0.97 -48.10 -20.50
N PRO A 799 1.00 -48.64 -21.73
CA PRO A 799 1.40 -47.89 -22.92
C PRO A 799 0.53 -46.66 -23.25
N VAL A 800 -0.72 -46.64 -22.77
CA VAL A 800 -1.71 -45.58 -23.01
C VAL A 800 -1.83 -44.65 -21.79
N PHE A 801 -1.83 -45.21 -20.57
CA PHE A 801 -2.03 -44.46 -19.33
C PHE A 801 -0.73 -44.15 -18.57
N GLY A 802 0.43 -44.51 -19.12
CA GLY A 802 1.74 -44.26 -18.52
C GLY A 802 1.88 -44.90 -17.14
N ALA A 803 2.39 -44.14 -16.17
CA ALA A 803 2.60 -44.59 -14.80
C ALA A 803 1.36 -44.44 -13.90
N ARG A 804 0.18 -44.11 -14.45
CA ARG A 804 -1.04 -43.87 -13.66
C ARG A 804 -1.48 -45.10 -12.84
N PRO A 805 -1.46 -46.34 -13.37
CA PRO A 805 -1.84 -47.53 -12.60
C PRO A 805 -0.88 -47.85 -11.44
N LEU A 806 0.38 -47.41 -11.52
CA LEU A 806 1.42 -47.73 -10.55
C LEU A 806 1.03 -47.37 -9.10
N ARG A 807 0.35 -46.24 -8.90
CA ARG A 807 -0.11 -45.83 -7.55
C ARG A 807 -1.12 -46.81 -6.97
N THR A 808 -2.03 -47.32 -7.80
CA THR A 808 -3.00 -48.35 -7.40
C THR A 808 -2.28 -49.65 -7.08
N VAL A 809 -1.33 -50.07 -7.93
CA VAL A 809 -0.52 -51.28 -7.71
C VAL A 809 0.25 -51.21 -6.39
N ILE A 810 0.90 -50.09 -6.08
CA ILE A 810 1.61 -49.89 -4.81
C ILE A 810 0.65 -49.88 -3.63
N ASN A 811 -0.51 -49.22 -3.76
CA ASN A 811 -1.51 -49.22 -2.70
C ASN A 811 -1.99 -50.65 -2.39
N ASP A 812 -2.39 -51.41 -3.42
CA ASP A 812 -2.98 -52.73 -3.25
C ASP A 812 -1.97 -53.77 -2.79
N ARG A 813 -0.76 -53.76 -3.36
CA ARG A 813 0.27 -54.78 -3.10
C ARG A 813 1.14 -54.49 -1.88
N ILE A 814 1.31 -53.23 -1.51
CA ILE A 814 2.17 -52.83 -0.38
C ILE A 814 1.33 -52.26 0.75
N LYS A 815 0.62 -51.15 0.53
CA LYS A 815 -0.03 -50.42 1.64
C LYS A 815 -1.16 -51.18 2.29
N SER A 816 -2.01 -51.85 1.52
CA SER A 816 -3.14 -52.62 2.05
C SER A 816 -2.64 -53.75 2.96
N GLN A 817 -1.59 -54.47 2.54
CA GLN A 817 -0.97 -55.53 3.35
C GLN A 817 -0.32 -54.96 4.61
N LEU A 818 0.45 -53.86 4.50
CA LEU A 818 1.02 -53.19 5.67
C LEU A 818 -0.06 -52.73 6.66
N ALA A 819 -1.15 -52.16 6.16
CA ALA A 819 -2.27 -51.72 7.01
C ALA A 819 -2.91 -52.89 7.75
N GLU A 820 -3.11 -54.03 7.08
CA GLU A 820 -3.59 -55.26 7.74
C GLU A 820 -2.63 -55.75 8.82
N MET A 821 -1.32 -55.81 8.54
CA MET A 821 -0.31 -56.25 9.50
C MET A 821 -0.24 -55.32 10.73
N ILE A 822 -0.36 -53.99 10.52
CA ILE A 822 -0.43 -52.99 11.61
C ILE A 822 -1.69 -53.20 12.45
N LEU A 823 -2.86 -53.36 11.81
CA LEU A 823 -4.15 -53.53 12.52
C LEU A 823 -4.21 -54.85 13.30
N ARG A 824 -3.59 -55.92 12.77
CA ARG A 824 -3.45 -57.21 13.44
C ARG A 824 -2.38 -57.21 14.54
N ARG A 825 -1.62 -56.12 14.69
CA ARG A 825 -0.47 -55.97 15.61
C ARG A 825 0.66 -56.98 15.34
N GLU A 826 0.79 -57.45 14.10
CA GLU A 826 1.88 -58.30 13.66
C GLU A 826 3.19 -57.49 13.52
N ILE A 827 3.06 -56.19 13.26
CA ILE A 827 4.17 -55.23 13.21
C ILE A 827 3.88 -54.04 14.12
N THR A 828 4.90 -53.59 14.85
CA THR A 828 4.82 -52.52 15.86
C THR A 828 5.96 -51.52 15.68
N GLN A 829 5.93 -50.41 16.41
CA GLN A 829 7.00 -49.42 16.40
C GLN A 829 8.36 -50.07 16.71
N GLY A 830 9.36 -49.84 15.86
CA GLY A 830 10.68 -50.48 15.91
C GLY A 830 10.82 -51.75 15.06
N SER A 831 9.75 -52.21 14.39
CA SER A 831 9.85 -53.40 13.52
C SER A 831 10.67 -53.14 12.26
N HIS A 832 11.49 -54.11 11.88
CA HIS A 832 12.24 -54.13 10.63
C HIS A 832 11.60 -55.10 9.65
N LEU A 833 11.19 -54.60 8.49
CA LEU A 833 10.54 -55.37 7.43
C LEU A 833 11.41 -55.38 6.19
N GLN A 834 11.47 -56.53 5.52
CA GLN A 834 11.96 -56.65 4.16
C GLN A 834 10.84 -57.13 3.25
N LEU A 835 10.66 -56.45 2.12
CA LEU A 835 9.75 -56.86 1.06
C LEU A 835 10.56 -57.49 -0.07
N SER A 836 10.34 -58.78 -0.30
CA SER A 836 11.05 -59.58 -1.31
C SER A 836 10.08 -60.30 -2.25
N MET A 837 10.59 -60.74 -3.40
CA MET A 837 9.83 -61.58 -4.34
C MET A 837 9.84 -63.04 -3.88
N GLU A 838 8.68 -63.70 -3.85
CA GLU A 838 8.54 -65.15 -3.67
C GLU A 838 7.75 -65.72 -4.86
N GLY A 839 8.46 -66.17 -5.90
CA GLY A 839 7.85 -66.51 -7.19
C GLY A 839 7.35 -65.25 -7.91
N ASP A 840 6.06 -65.24 -8.28
CA ASP A 840 5.39 -64.08 -8.91
C ASP A 840 4.67 -63.18 -7.90
N ASP A 841 4.68 -63.52 -6.61
CA ASP A 841 4.04 -62.74 -5.55
C ASP A 841 5.06 -61.98 -4.69
N VAL A 842 4.58 -60.91 -4.05
CA VAL A 842 5.37 -60.06 -3.16
C VAL A 842 5.05 -60.41 -1.70
N ARG A 843 6.06 -60.66 -0.87
CA ARG A 843 5.87 -61.06 0.53
C ARG A 843 6.72 -60.26 1.51
N PHE A 844 6.09 -59.86 2.61
CA PHE A 844 6.76 -59.23 3.74
C PHE A 844 7.43 -60.27 4.64
N VAL A 845 8.69 -60.02 4.97
CA VAL A 845 9.47 -60.79 5.94
C VAL A 845 9.84 -59.86 7.09
N ILE A 846 9.44 -60.20 8.31
CA ILE A 846 9.86 -59.49 9.52
C ILE A 846 11.27 -59.95 9.85
N LYS A 847 12.21 -59.00 9.97
CA LYS A 847 13.56 -59.25 10.47
C LYS A 847 13.59 -58.97 11.96
N GLU A 848 14.09 -59.94 12.73
CA GLU A 848 14.53 -59.69 14.10
C GLU A 848 15.88 -58.95 14.05
N GLU A 849 16.07 -57.96 14.93
CA GLU A 849 17.37 -57.27 15.06
C GLU A 849 18.48 -58.28 15.41
N GLU A 850 19.62 -58.20 14.72
CA GLU A 850 20.91 -58.70 15.25
C GLU A 850 21.54 -57.67 16.18
#